data_AF-A0A4W3KGU9-F1
#
_entry.id   AF-A0A4W3KGU9-F1
#
_cell.length_a   1.000
_cell.length_b   1.000
_cell.length_c   1.000
_cell.angle_alpha   90.00
_cell.angle_beta   90.00
_cell.angle_gamma   90.00
#
_symmetry.space_group_name_H-M   'P 1'
#
loop_
_entity.id
_entity.type
_entity.pdbx_description
1 polymer ?
#
loop_
_entity_poly.entity_id
_entity_poly.type
_entity_poly.pdbx_seq_one_letter_code
_entity_poly.pdbx_strand_id
1 'polypeptide(L)'
;MSPSLCKAEKWAFASGREEIGLSGLPSVSEQRTCQFGALKCVTAFLIVALIYVIAYHNRSTLNSLVTVKCVNVDKTEPRLWQYVHHGIGSVNTERLPEMSSNGSASQCSSDPFNRFDCAFNKEMDMKKCLSRGCCYLPVDPANVSVPWCFFPSNYPTYKLDYLTPTPNGYAGKLSRAEKTMFPKDVMTLQLNMMYETEARLHFTLKDPGNKRYEVPIAVPKVTERAPTQLYTVKFSSKPFGIIIQRKSNGCVLLNTTVGPLFYADQFLQISTSLASKYISGLGEHMTNLILDVNWRRLTLWNLDKPRSNLYGSHPFYLVMEEDGSAHGVFLLNSNAMDVLLQPSPALTWRTIGGILDFYIFLGPDPNSVVRQYMDIIGYPIMPPYWSLGFHLCRWGYSNTNITREVVENMTRANMPQDVQWNDLDYTYLKRDFTYNKLNFGDYPQMVEEFHQKGLKYVMIVDVGISSWQAAGSYKPYDNGLKRGVFIKNETGQPLIGRVWPGPTAFPDFTNPETHSWWYENIKAFHDKVPFDGMWIDMNEPSNFINGAIVGCPDNTVENPPYVPGVTGGSLSSRTLCMSGKQYLSSHYNLHNMYGLTEAIASHDALIRILGKRPFVISRSTFPSHGRYAGHWTGDIMSSWNHMYHTIPATMLFNMFGIPLVGADVCGFHGNTNEELCVRWTQLGSFYPFMRNHNDLHQQSQEPYVYSKTAQAAMRKALFTRYSLLPFLYTLFHKAHSDGEMVVRPLSFEFPQDPNTLIIDRQFMWGKALLISPVLAPKTVELSSYFPPATWYSLYDVSIVSSLPSYHLQRLESTLTPKGQYILLPAPLDTINVHVREGCILPLQEPNTTTTASRGNPLGLIVALSNREAARGELFWDDGDSLSTYENGDYTHIIFLARNVNGVVLGTVSVFGVASPPLDVSVNGVWISDFSYRMDSKVRDKRPLVNFPPPPGTAWRSLSNCLPILKR
;
A
#
# COMPACT_ATOMS: atom_id res chain seq x y z
N MET A 1 53.71 -51.65 36.75
CA MET A 1 54.57 -50.44 36.62
C MET A 1 53.71 -49.19 36.84
N SER A 2 54.32 -48.03 37.08
CA SER A 2 53.73 -46.79 37.63
C SER A 2 54.68 -45.61 37.34
N PRO A 3 54.27 -44.30 37.37
CA PRO A 3 52.94 -43.70 37.59
C PRO A 3 52.34 -43.24 36.21
N SER A 4 51.80 -42.05 35.87
CA SER A 4 51.49 -40.71 36.45
C SER A 4 50.73 -39.91 35.37
N LEU A 5 49.84 -38.92 35.54
CA LEU A 5 48.94 -38.32 36.58
C LEU A 5 47.81 -37.61 35.75
N CYS A 6 46.54 -37.37 36.14
CA CYS A 6 45.89 -36.83 37.35
C CYS A 6 46.07 -35.31 37.59
N LYS A 7 45.06 -34.50 37.98
CA LYS A 7 43.57 -34.60 38.10
C LYS A 7 43.01 -33.14 38.21
N ALA A 8 41.74 -32.78 37.90
CA ALA A 8 40.47 -32.89 38.68
C ALA A 8 40.55 -32.33 40.13
N GLU A 9 39.55 -31.66 40.76
CA GLU A 9 38.15 -31.34 40.40
C GLU A 9 37.51 -30.22 41.30
N LYS A 10 36.24 -29.89 41.03
CA LYS A 10 35.05 -29.47 41.84
C LYS A 10 35.07 -29.63 43.40
N TRP A 11 34.15 -29.13 44.27
CA TRP A 11 32.79 -28.49 44.23
C TRP A 11 32.48 -27.80 45.62
N ALA A 12 31.75 -26.68 45.74
CA ALA A 12 30.31 -26.49 46.13
C ALA A 12 29.92 -26.44 47.66
N PHE A 13 28.76 -25.83 47.98
CA PHE A 13 28.06 -25.63 49.30
C PHE A 13 28.69 -24.63 50.33
N ALA A 14 27.99 -24.07 51.36
CA ALA A 14 26.61 -23.53 51.50
C ALA A 14 26.35 -22.81 52.88
N SER A 15 25.39 -21.87 52.94
CA SER A 15 24.53 -21.44 54.10
C SER A 15 25.08 -20.88 55.45
N GLY A 16 24.38 -19.87 56.01
CA GLY A 16 24.46 -19.37 57.41
C GLY A 16 25.40 -18.15 57.60
N ARG A 17 25.07 -16.94 58.09
CA ARG A 17 24.22 -16.34 59.18
C ARG A 17 24.86 -16.29 60.58
N GLU A 18 24.94 -15.06 61.13
CA GLU A 18 25.06 -14.67 62.57
C GLU A 18 26.34 -15.17 63.31
N GLU A 19 26.92 -14.51 64.33
CA GLU A 19 26.97 -13.11 64.82
C GLU A 19 28.28 -12.96 65.67
N ILE A 20 28.73 -11.89 66.36
CA ILE A 20 28.31 -10.53 66.77
C ILE A 20 29.59 -9.68 67.04
N GLY A 21 29.53 -8.35 67.22
CA GLY A 21 30.65 -7.62 67.85
C GLY A 21 30.71 -6.09 67.80
N LEU A 22 30.05 -5.40 68.76
CA LEU A 22 30.46 -4.19 69.53
C LEU A 22 31.19 -3.01 68.82
N SER A 23 30.93 -1.71 69.11
CA SER A 23 30.00 -1.03 70.04
C SER A 23 29.91 0.48 69.70
N GLY A 24 28.89 1.22 70.18
CA GLY A 24 28.81 2.69 70.05
C GLY A 24 27.40 3.29 70.00
N LEU A 25 26.84 3.63 71.17
CA LEU A 25 25.53 4.29 71.38
C LEU A 25 25.76 5.69 72.04
N PRO A 26 24.75 6.59 72.28
CA PRO A 26 23.29 6.41 72.19
C PRO A 26 22.43 7.58 71.60
N SER A 27 21.12 7.32 71.39
CA SER A 27 19.96 8.24 71.64
C SER A 27 19.70 9.48 70.73
N VAL A 28 18.46 9.99 70.51
CA VAL A 28 17.07 9.56 70.81
C VAL A 28 16.01 10.33 69.94
N SER A 29 14.82 9.73 69.78
CA SER A 29 13.47 10.25 69.35
C SER A 29 13.26 11.50 68.45
N GLU A 30 12.58 11.28 67.33
CA GLU A 30 11.14 11.60 67.09
C GLU A 30 10.48 12.97 67.49
N GLN A 31 9.52 13.40 66.65
CA GLN A 31 8.34 14.28 66.88
C GLN A 31 8.33 15.79 66.51
N ARG A 32 7.51 16.08 65.47
CA ARG A 32 6.40 17.06 65.40
C ARG A 32 6.60 18.59 65.23
N THR A 33 5.92 19.07 64.17
CA THR A 33 5.08 20.29 64.04
C THR A 33 5.65 21.71 63.87
N CYS A 34 5.30 22.27 62.68
CA CYS A 34 4.64 23.57 62.44
C CYS A 34 5.39 24.93 62.49
N GLN A 35 5.50 25.54 61.29
CA GLN A 35 5.38 26.99 60.99
C GLN A 35 6.49 27.92 61.55
N PHE A 36 6.77 29.12 61.03
CA PHE A 36 6.29 29.93 59.89
C PHE A 36 7.52 30.41 59.07
N GLY A 37 7.35 30.84 57.80
CA GLY A 37 8.43 31.54 57.07
C GLY A 37 8.20 31.66 55.56
N ALA A 38 7.71 32.81 55.10
CA ALA A 38 7.23 32.97 53.73
C ALA A 38 8.30 33.38 52.69
N LEU A 39 8.13 32.86 51.47
CA LEU A 39 8.19 33.61 50.20
C LEU A 39 9.50 34.35 49.82
N LYS A 40 10.30 33.75 48.92
CA LYS A 40 10.91 34.41 47.73
C LYS A 40 11.62 33.41 46.79
N CYS A 41 12.06 33.91 45.63
CA CYS A 41 12.94 33.24 44.64
C CYS A 41 12.35 32.16 43.71
N VAL A 42 11.07 32.25 43.33
CA VAL A 42 10.60 31.69 42.04
C VAL A 42 10.68 32.78 40.95
N THR A 43 11.90 33.20 40.63
CA THR A 43 12.17 34.31 39.68
C THR A 43 13.34 34.08 38.73
N ALA A 44 14.12 33.00 38.87
CA ALA A 44 15.26 32.72 38.00
C ALA A 44 14.92 31.89 36.74
N PHE A 45 13.96 30.96 36.84
CA PHE A 45 13.69 29.98 35.77
C PHE A 45 12.75 30.45 34.65
N LEU A 46 11.99 31.53 34.84
CA LEU A 46 11.00 32.01 33.87
C LEU A 46 11.57 32.92 32.76
N ILE A 47 12.79 33.46 32.93
CA ILE A 47 13.38 34.41 31.98
C ILE A 47 14.00 33.70 30.77
N VAL A 48 14.61 32.53 30.95
CA VAL A 48 15.24 31.76 29.86
C VAL A 48 14.19 31.18 28.90
N ALA A 49 13.04 30.74 29.42
CA ALA A 49 11.95 30.19 28.61
C ALA A 49 11.31 31.23 27.66
N LEU A 50 11.17 32.48 28.12
CA LEU A 50 10.47 33.52 27.34
C LEU A 50 11.25 34.00 26.11
N ILE A 51 12.59 34.03 26.20
CA ILE A 51 13.47 34.48 25.10
C ILE A 51 13.42 33.50 23.92
N TYR A 52 13.32 32.18 24.19
CA TYR A 52 13.27 31.16 23.15
C TYR A 52 11.97 31.21 22.32
N VAL A 53 10.85 31.62 22.92
CA VAL A 53 9.56 31.76 22.24
C VAL A 53 9.53 32.98 21.31
N ILE A 54 10.11 34.10 21.73
CA ILE A 54 10.11 35.36 20.95
C ILE A 54 11.02 35.26 19.71
N ALA A 55 12.12 34.52 19.79
CA ALA A 55 13.04 34.33 18.66
C ALA A 55 12.46 33.49 17.51
N TYR A 56 11.52 32.58 17.78
CA TYR A 56 11.00 31.64 16.79
C TYR A 56 9.86 32.20 15.92
N HIS A 57 9.32 33.37 16.25
CA HIS A 57 8.06 33.86 15.68
C HIS A 57 8.16 35.05 14.72
N ASN A 58 9.37 35.38 14.25
CA ASN A 58 9.59 36.63 13.51
C ASN A 58 10.58 36.52 12.32
N ARG A 59 10.51 35.42 11.54
CA ARG A 59 11.26 35.30 10.28
C ARG A 59 10.66 34.39 9.20
N SER A 60 9.45 34.72 8.77
CA SER A 60 8.86 34.18 7.53
C SER A 60 8.34 35.30 6.61
N THR A 61 9.25 36.06 5.98
CA THR A 61 9.02 36.75 4.68
C THR A 61 10.30 37.43 4.16
N LEU A 62 10.29 37.76 2.85
CA LEU A 62 11.20 38.69 2.15
C LEU A 62 12.69 38.31 2.00
N ASN A 63 12.94 37.60 0.89
CA ASN A 63 13.99 37.85 -0.12
C ASN A 63 15.36 38.46 0.25
N SER A 64 16.39 37.79 -0.30
CA SER A 64 17.52 38.35 -1.09
C SER A 64 18.95 38.17 -0.56
N LEU A 65 19.86 38.01 -1.53
CA LEU A 65 21.30 38.32 -1.52
C LEU A 65 22.14 37.75 -0.36
N VAL A 66 22.78 36.61 -0.62
CA VAL A 66 23.91 36.11 0.17
C VAL A 66 25.18 36.89 -0.19
N THR A 67 25.81 37.51 0.81
CA THR A 67 27.20 37.99 0.74
C THR A 67 28.00 37.35 1.87
N VAL A 68 29.12 36.71 1.54
CA VAL A 68 29.88 35.85 2.48
C VAL A 68 30.80 36.67 3.40
N LYS A 69 30.86 36.30 4.68
CA LYS A 69 32.05 36.47 5.53
C LYS A 69 32.25 35.25 6.43
N CYS A 70 33.47 34.71 6.43
CA CYS A 70 33.85 33.50 7.16
C CYS A 70 34.44 33.83 8.55
N VAL A 71 34.25 32.93 9.51
CA VAL A 71 35.07 32.81 10.73
C VAL A 71 35.26 31.32 11.04
N ASN A 72 36.50 30.90 11.31
CA ASN A 72 36.84 29.53 11.69
C ASN A 72 36.94 29.39 13.23
N VAL A 73 36.46 28.27 13.79
CA VAL A 73 36.98 27.66 15.02
C VAL A 73 36.95 26.12 14.83
N ASP A 74 37.87 25.40 15.46
CA ASP A 74 38.24 24.03 15.10
C ASP A 74 37.59 22.91 15.97
N LYS A 75 37.36 21.77 15.31
CA LYS A 75 37.32 20.35 15.77
C LYS A 75 37.02 19.98 17.25
N THR A 76 36.18 18.95 17.42
CA THR A 76 36.67 17.64 17.93
C THR A 76 35.77 16.46 17.49
N GLU A 77 36.35 15.26 17.39
CA GLU A 77 35.77 14.00 16.86
C GLU A 77 35.64 12.95 18.00
N PRO A 78 34.87 11.83 17.89
CA PRO A 78 35.15 10.66 17.01
C PRO A 78 33.87 9.99 16.41
N ARG A 79 33.89 8.98 15.52
CA ARG A 79 34.90 8.30 14.65
C ARG A 79 34.15 7.56 13.53
N LEU A 80 34.79 7.34 12.38
CA LEU A 80 34.38 6.35 11.36
C LEU A 80 35.57 5.48 10.90
N TRP A 81 35.31 4.49 10.05
CA TRP A 81 36.23 3.39 9.72
C TRP A 81 37.37 3.77 8.77
N GLN A 82 38.49 3.06 8.88
CA GLN A 82 39.72 3.29 8.12
C GLN A 82 39.67 2.67 6.72
N TYR A 83 40.31 3.34 5.75
CA TYR A 83 40.86 2.72 4.54
C TYR A 83 42.29 3.25 4.29
N VAL A 84 43.10 2.47 3.58
CA VAL A 84 44.56 2.66 3.50
C VAL A 84 44.97 3.54 2.31
N HIS A 85 45.83 4.53 2.56
CA HIS A 85 46.43 5.37 1.50
C HIS A 85 47.69 4.73 0.88
N HIS A 86 47.94 5.06 -0.38
CA HIS A 86 49.25 4.96 -1.03
C HIS A 86 49.58 6.26 -1.80
N GLY A 87 50.82 6.72 -1.66
CA GLY A 87 51.56 7.60 -2.59
C GLY A 87 50.89 8.90 -3.07
N ILE A 88 51.19 10.02 -2.41
CA ILE A 88 51.00 11.35 -3.02
C ILE A 88 52.20 11.66 -3.92
N GLY A 89 51.94 11.99 -5.18
CA GLY A 89 52.87 12.69 -6.09
C GLY A 89 52.37 14.11 -6.35
N SER A 90 53.29 15.08 -6.44
CA SER A 90 52.97 16.51 -6.57
C SER A 90 52.37 16.87 -7.93
N VAL A 91 51.26 17.61 -7.95
CA VAL A 91 50.67 18.19 -9.17
C VAL A 91 51.27 19.58 -9.43
N ASN A 92 51.95 19.74 -10.57
CA ASN A 92 52.25 21.06 -11.12
C ASN A 92 51.00 21.67 -11.76
N THR A 93 50.77 22.97 -11.56
CA THR A 93 49.70 23.72 -12.23
C THR A 93 50.13 24.16 -13.62
N GLU A 94 49.92 23.32 -14.63
CA GLU A 94 49.98 23.73 -16.04
C GLU A 94 48.57 23.93 -16.64
N ARG A 95 48.51 24.70 -17.73
CA ARG A 95 47.27 25.30 -18.22
C ARG A 95 46.37 24.29 -18.94
N LEU A 96 45.06 24.44 -18.75
CA LEU A 96 44.06 23.88 -19.68
C LEU A 96 44.35 24.39 -21.10
N PRO A 97 44.46 23.52 -22.12
CA PRO A 97 44.53 23.95 -23.51
C PRO A 97 43.21 24.61 -23.93
N GLU A 98 43.30 25.71 -24.68
CA GLU A 98 42.12 26.36 -25.26
C GLU A 98 41.44 25.43 -26.27
N MET A 99 40.11 25.33 -26.22
CA MET A 99 39.35 24.49 -27.14
C MET A 99 39.41 25.07 -28.55
N SER A 100 40.01 24.33 -29.50
CA SER A 100 39.95 24.67 -30.91
C SER A 100 38.49 24.60 -31.41
N SER A 101 37.98 25.74 -31.86
CA SER A 101 36.58 25.92 -32.22
C SER A 101 36.27 25.36 -33.61
N ASN A 102 35.73 24.14 -33.68
CA ASN A 102 34.92 23.70 -34.81
C ASN A 102 33.95 22.55 -34.44
N GLY A 103 32.64 22.78 -34.64
CA GLY A 103 31.61 21.75 -34.74
C GLY A 103 30.98 21.19 -33.45
N SER A 104 31.72 21.00 -32.35
CA SER A 104 31.25 20.16 -31.22
C SER A 104 30.50 20.89 -30.09
N ALA A 105 30.81 22.16 -29.81
CA ALA A 105 30.42 22.83 -28.57
C ALA A 105 28.90 22.98 -28.36
N SER A 106 28.12 23.13 -29.43
CA SER A 106 26.66 23.32 -29.34
C SER A 106 25.89 22.05 -28.96
N GLN A 107 26.40 20.86 -29.29
CA GLN A 107 25.70 19.58 -29.11
C GLN A 107 25.73 19.09 -27.66
N CYS A 108 26.72 19.53 -26.89
CA CYS A 108 26.85 19.27 -25.45
C CYS A 108 26.36 20.44 -24.57
N SER A 109 25.84 21.52 -25.15
CA SER A 109 25.25 22.63 -24.40
C SER A 109 23.84 22.27 -23.93
N SER A 110 23.75 21.52 -22.83
CA SER A 110 22.48 21.15 -22.19
C SER A 110 22.42 21.63 -20.74
N ASP A 111 21.28 22.24 -20.40
CA ASP A 111 20.90 22.58 -19.04
C ASP A 111 21.02 21.34 -18.12
N PRO A 112 21.58 21.47 -16.91
CA PRO A 112 21.77 20.35 -15.98
C PRO A 112 20.55 19.45 -15.78
N PHE A 113 19.34 20.01 -15.70
CA PHE A 113 18.10 19.27 -15.45
C PHE A 113 17.57 18.52 -16.68
N ASN A 114 18.01 18.91 -17.88
CA ASN A 114 17.66 18.28 -19.16
C ASN A 114 18.68 17.21 -19.61
N ARG A 115 19.64 16.84 -18.77
CA ARG A 115 20.64 15.80 -19.06
C ARG A 115 20.10 14.41 -18.80
N PHE A 116 20.02 13.58 -19.85
CA PHE A 116 19.63 12.17 -19.74
C PHE A 116 20.90 11.29 -19.63
N ASP A 117 20.95 10.44 -18.60
CA ASP A 117 22.12 9.62 -18.22
C ASP A 117 22.60 8.67 -19.33
N CYS A 118 23.88 8.79 -19.72
CA CYS A 118 24.58 7.87 -20.62
C CYS A 118 25.61 6.97 -19.89
N ALA A 119 25.72 7.05 -18.56
CA ALA A 119 26.56 6.17 -17.76
C ALA A 119 25.93 4.78 -17.55
N PHE A 120 24.60 4.71 -17.41
CA PHE A 120 23.81 3.50 -17.14
C PHE A 120 24.16 2.83 -15.81
N ASN A 121 24.02 3.56 -14.69
CA ASN A 121 24.36 3.12 -13.33
C ASN A 121 25.85 2.70 -13.11
N LYS A 122 26.77 2.96 -14.06
CA LYS A 122 28.19 2.54 -13.99
C LYS A 122 29.11 3.76 -13.82
N GLU A 123 30.18 3.62 -13.05
CA GLU A 123 31.21 4.67 -12.92
C GLU A 123 31.79 5.06 -14.28
N MET A 124 31.83 6.36 -14.57
CA MET A 124 32.06 6.87 -15.92
C MET A 124 33.07 8.02 -15.92
N ASP A 125 34.29 7.74 -16.39
CA ASP A 125 35.27 8.79 -16.68
C ASP A 125 35.01 9.43 -18.04
N MET A 126 35.65 10.59 -18.27
CA MET A 126 35.54 11.38 -19.49
C MET A 126 35.86 10.56 -20.76
N LYS A 127 36.87 9.68 -20.72
CA LYS A 127 37.30 8.92 -21.90
C LYS A 127 36.28 7.85 -22.26
N LYS A 128 35.76 7.10 -21.27
CA LYS A 128 34.68 6.12 -21.45
C LYS A 128 33.39 6.79 -21.93
N CYS A 129 33.06 7.97 -21.40
CA CYS A 129 31.88 8.74 -21.83
C CYS A 129 31.97 9.17 -23.30
N LEU A 130 33.08 9.81 -23.68
CA LEU A 130 33.30 10.25 -25.06
C LEU A 130 33.36 9.07 -26.04
N SER A 131 33.92 7.91 -25.64
CA SER A 131 33.91 6.70 -26.47
C SER A 131 32.53 6.07 -26.68
N ARG A 132 31.49 6.50 -25.94
CA ARG A 132 30.08 6.13 -26.17
C ARG A 132 29.36 7.07 -27.14
N GLY A 133 30.02 8.13 -27.61
CA GLY A 133 29.39 9.24 -28.33
C GLY A 133 28.60 10.20 -27.42
N CYS A 134 28.93 10.25 -26.12
CA CYS A 134 28.21 11.03 -25.12
C CYS A 134 29.01 12.23 -24.59
N CYS A 135 28.29 13.24 -24.11
CA CYS A 135 28.85 14.46 -23.56
C CYS A 135 29.28 14.26 -22.12
N TYR A 136 30.45 14.80 -21.76
CA TYR A 136 30.97 14.79 -20.40
C TYR A 136 31.16 16.22 -19.87
N LEU A 137 30.29 16.65 -18.95
CA LEU A 137 30.39 17.94 -18.26
C LEU A 137 30.13 17.73 -16.77
N PRO A 138 31.17 17.71 -15.91
CA PRO A 138 31.00 17.71 -14.47
C PRO A 138 30.12 18.89 -13.99
N VAL A 139 29.38 18.66 -12.91
CA VAL A 139 28.77 19.74 -12.12
C VAL A 139 29.53 19.90 -10.80
N ASP A 140 29.20 20.94 -10.05
CA ASP A 140 29.67 21.12 -8.66
C ASP A 140 29.47 19.82 -7.84
N PRO A 141 30.49 19.33 -7.11
CA PRO A 141 30.36 18.18 -6.22
C PRO A 141 29.22 18.25 -5.18
N ALA A 142 28.66 19.44 -4.89
CA ALA A 142 27.45 19.57 -4.09
C ALA A 142 26.17 19.04 -4.78
N ASN A 143 26.18 18.91 -6.12
CA ASN A 143 25.05 18.45 -6.95
C ASN A 143 25.29 17.03 -7.52
N VAL A 144 25.74 16.10 -6.67
CA VAL A 144 26.19 14.73 -7.02
C VAL A 144 25.27 13.98 -7.99
N SER A 145 23.95 14.16 -7.90
CA SER A 145 22.96 13.36 -8.63
C SER A 145 22.76 13.74 -10.11
N VAL A 146 23.30 14.88 -10.58
CA VAL A 146 23.19 15.27 -12.01
C VAL A 146 24.16 14.40 -12.84
N PRO A 147 23.74 13.75 -13.93
CA PRO A 147 24.63 12.94 -14.74
C PRO A 147 25.72 13.79 -15.41
N TRP A 148 26.97 13.53 -15.04
CA TRP A 148 28.15 14.13 -15.69
C TRP A 148 28.33 13.62 -17.11
N CYS A 149 27.99 12.34 -17.36
CA CYS A 149 27.97 11.72 -18.69
C CYS A 149 26.52 11.59 -19.21
N PHE A 150 26.18 12.31 -20.28
CA PHE A 150 24.82 12.42 -20.78
C PHE A 150 24.74 12.39 -22.32
N PHE A 151 23.58 12.08 -22.87
CA PHE A 151 23.38 12.05 -24.32
C PHE A 151 23.37 13.47 -24.93
N PRO A 152 24.11 13.75 -26.02
CA PRO A 152 23.90 14.95 -26.84
C PRO A 152 22.54 14.91 -27.55
N SER A 153 22.06 16.09 -27.98
CA SER A 153 20.77 16.23 -28.68
C SER A 153 20.69 15.52 -30.04
N ASN A 154 21.84 15.20 -30.64
CA ASN A 154 21.96 14.44 -31.89
C ASN A 154 22.39 12.97 -31.69
N TYR A 155 22.29 12.42 -30.47
CA TYR A 155 22.73 11.05 -30.20
C TYR A 155 22.03 10.01 -31.12
N PRO A 156 22.75 9.03 -31.68
CA PRO A 156 22.17 8.01 -32.54
C PRO A 156 20.98 7.30 -31.88
N THR A 157 19.86 7.30 -32.58
CA THR A 157 18.58 6.71 -32.16
C THR A 157 17.81 6.21 -33.37
N TYR A 158 16.64 5.61 -33.16
CA TYR A 158 15.75 5.17 -34.23
C TYR A 158 15.22 6.36 -35.04
N LYS A 159 14.92 6.11 -36.31
CA LYS A 159 14.11 6.98 -37.19
C LYS A 159 12.82 6.28 -37.58
N LEU A 160 11.76 7.04 -37.83
CA LEU A 160 10.52 6.56 -38.46
C LEU A 160 10.74 6.46 -39.97
N ASP A 161 10.63 5.25 -40.53
CA ASP A 161 10.77 5.00 -41.97
C ASP A 161 9.47 5.29 -42.72
N TYR A 162 8.35 4.80 -42.17
CA TYR A 162 7.01 5.04 -42.69
C TYR A 162 5.98 4.88 -41.57
N LEU A 163 4.80 5.48 -41.78
CA LEU A 163 3.62 5.33 -40.95
C LEU A 163 2.41 5.08 -41.88
N THR A 164 1.67 4.01 -41.64
CA THR A 164 0.52 3.56 -42.44
C THR A 164 -0.72 3.43 -41.55
N PRO A 165 -1.90 3.94 -41.94
CA PRO A 165 -3.13 3.75 -41.18
C PRO A 165 -3.50 2.27 -40.98
N THR A 166 -4.15 1.97 -39.86
CA THR A 166 -4.80 0.67 -39.57
C THR A 166 -6.26 0.91 -39.17
N PRO A 167 -7.15 -0.12 -39.16
CA PRO A 167 -8.55 0.05 -38.75
C PRO A 167 -8.75 0.66 -37.36
N ASN A 168 -7.79 0.43 -36.45
CA ASN A 168 -7.79 0.95 -35.09
C ASN A 168 -6.75 2.07 -34.83
N GLY A 169 -6.01 2.56 -35.84
CA GLY A 169 -4.98 3.59 -35.64
C GLY A 169 -3.90 3.66 -36.72
N TYR A 170 -2.64 3.40 -36.35
CA TYR A 170 -1.49 3.39 -37.25
C TYR A 170 -0.49 2.27 -36.93
N ALA A 171 0.15 1.74 -37.96
CA ALA A 171 1.34 0.92 -37.89
C ALA A 171 2.53 1.70 -38.47
N GLY A 172 3.74 1.49 -37.99
CA GLY A 172 4.93 2.18 -38.51
C GLY A 172 6.21 1.37 -38.34
N LYS A 173 7.16 1.55 -39.25
CA LYS A 173 8.48 0.92 -39.14
C LYS A 173 9.48 1.93 -38.58
N LEU A 174 10.23 1.51 -37.57
CA LEU A 174 11.40 2.23 -37.09
C LEU A 174 12.67 1.49 -37.52
N SER A 175 13.73 2.22 -37.87
CA SER A 175 15.06 1.63 -38.08
C SER A 175 16.15 2.43 -37.38
N ARG A 176 17.22 1.74 -36.97
CA ARG A 176 18.41 2.32 -36.36
C ARG A 176 19.61 2.07 -37.29
N ALA A 177 20.48 3.07 -37.46
CA ALA A 177 21.65 2.93 -38.34
C ALA A 177 22.87 2.32 -37.61
N GLU A 178 23.04 2.67 -36.34
CA GLU A 178 24.24 2.37 -35.55
C GLU A 178 23.89 1.53 -34.32
N LYS A 179 24.71 0.51 -34.01
CA LYS A 179 24.55 -0.29 -32.79
C LYS A 179 24.90 0.55 -31.55
N THR A 180 24.30 0.18 -30.43
CA THR A 180 24.60 0.73 -29.09
C THR A 180 25.76 -0.04 -28.44
N MET A 181 26.04 0.28 -27.17
CA MET A 181 26.93 -0.50 -26.31
C MET A 181 26.27 -1.75 -25.70
N PHE A 182 24.98 -1.98 -25.92
CA PHE A 182 24.27 -3.17 -25.42
C PHE A 182 24.29 -4.31 -26.46
N PRO A 183 24.46 -5.57 -26.03
CA PRO A 183 24.46 -6.69 -26.96
C PRO A 183 23.06 -6.92 -27.54
N LYS A 184 23.01 -7.36 -28.80
CA LYS A 184 21.78 -7.71 -29.54
C LYS A 184 20.77 -6.56 -29.67
N ASP A 185 21.19 -5.40 -30.18
CA ASP A 185 20.26 -4.35 -30.65
C ASP A 185 19.29 -4.87 -31.72
N VAL A 186 18.01 -4.50 -31.59
CA VAL A 186 16.94 -4.85 -32.53
C VAL A 186 16.82 -3.73 -33.58
N MET A 187 17.71 -3.76 -34.57
CA MET A 187 17.94 -2.68 -35.55
C MET A 187 16.72 -2.23 -36.37
N THR A 188 15.59 -2.93 -36.30
CA THR A 188 14.30 -2.55 -36.88
C THR A 188 13.18 -2.91 -35.91
N LEU A 189 12.28 -1.96 -35.63
CA LEU A 189 11.11 -2.16 -34.76
C LEU A 189 9.81 -1.92 -35.52
N GLN A 190 8.77 -2.62 -35.09
CA GLN A 190 7.39 -2.37 -35.48
C GLN A 190 6.70 -1.54 -34.39
N LEU A 191 6.27 -0.33 -34.75
CA LEU A 191 5.33 0.48 -33.97
C LEU A 191 3.90 0.06 -34.34
N ASN A 192 3.06 -0.16 -33.35
CA ASN A 192 1.60 -0.19 -33.51
C ASN A 192 0.99 0.81 -32.53
N MET A 193 0.08 1.65 -33.01
CA MET A 193 -0.56 2.74 -32.28
C MET A 193 -2.07 2.59 -32.43
N MET A 194 -2.80 2.41 -31.33
CA MET A 194 -4.19 1.95 -31.29
C MET A 194 -5.04 2.91 -30.45
N TYR A 195 -6.08 3.44 -31.08
CA TYR A 195 -6.93 4.50 -30.56
C TYR A 195 -8.13 3.86 -29.88
N GLU A 196 -7.87 3.21 -28.74
CA GLU A 196 -8.78 2.23 -28.13
C GLU A 196 -10.11 2.83 -27.66
N THR A 197 -10.05 3.95 -26.95
CA THR A 197 -11.22 4.71 -26.53
C THR A 197 -10.95 6.19 -26.71
N GLU A 198 -11.94 7.05 -26.49
CA GLU A 198 -11.71 8.50 -26.55
C GLU A 198 -10.74 8.99 -25.48
N ALA A 199 -10.64 8.28 -24.36
CA ALA A 199 -9.79 8.61 -23.23
C ALA A 199 -8.58 7.67 -23.06
N ARG A 200 -8.44 6.64 -23.92
CA ARG A 200 -7.34 5.67 -23.83
C ARG A 200 -6.64 5.49 -25.17
N LEU A 201 -5.33 5.63 -25.14
CA LEU A 201 -4.40 5.36 -26.24
C LEU A 201 -3.51 4.19 -25.85
N HIS A 202 -3.28 3.25 -26.77
CA HIS A 202 -2.36 2.12 -26.58
C HIS A 202 -1.28 2.17 -27.67
N PHE A 203 -0.01 1.93 -27.33
CA PHE A 203 1.02 1.70 -28.33
C PHE A 203 2.01 0.63 -27.93
N THR A 204 2.53 -0.09 -28.93
CA THR A 204 3.58 -1.11 -28.76
C THR A 204 4.76 -0.83 -29.67
N LEU A 205 5.97 -1.05 -29.16
CA LEU A 205 7.19 -1.20 -29.96
C LEU A 205 7.66 -2.65 -29.81
N LYS A 206 7.69 -3.39 -30.91
CA LYS A 206 8.04 -4.82 -30.94
C LYS A 206 9.14 -5.12 -31.95
N ASP A 207 9.84 -6.23 -31.74
CA ASP A 207 10.72 -6.85 -32.74
C ASP A 207 9.84 -7.56 -33.79
N PRO A 208 9.88 -7.20 -35.08
CA PRO A 208 9.13 -7.87 -36.14
C PRO A 208 9.79 -9.17 -36.63
N GLY A 209 11.05 -9.42 -36.30
CA GLY A 209 11.79 -10.62 -36.67
C GLY A 209 11.70 -11.75 -35.63
N ASN A 210 11.53 -11.41 -34.34
CA ASN A 210 11.48 -12.39 -33.25
C ASN A 210 10.30 -12.13 -32.31
N LYS A 211 9.51 -13.16 -31.99
CA LYS A 211 8.54 -13.07 -30.89
C LYS A 211 9.30 -12.95 -29.56
N ARG A 212 9.06 -11.85 -28.84
CA ARG A 212 9.61 -11.60 -27.50
C ARG A 212 8.62 -12.00 -26.41
N TYR A 213 9.07 -11.94 -25.16
CA TYR A 213 8.18 -12.06 -24.00
C TYR A 213 7.20 -10.88 -23.95
N GLU A 214 5.94 -11.18 -23.66
CA GLU A 214 4.86 -10.22 -23.44
C GLU A 214 4.08 -10.69 -22.19
N VAL A 215 3.61 -9.76 -21.37
CA VAL A 215 3.04 -10.07 -20.05
C VAL A 215 1.71 -10.84 -20.21
N PRO A 216 1.56 -12.06 -19.67
CA PRO A 216 0.42 -12.94 -19.92
C PRO A 216 -0.83 -12.61 -19.08
N ILE A 217 -1.21 -11.32 -18.95
CA ILE A 217 -2.50 -10.91 -18.38
C ILE A 217 -3.56 -10.70 -19.48
N ALA A 218 -4.83 -10.88 -19.12
CA ALA A 218 -5.94 -10.65 -20.04
C ALA A 218 -6.31 -9.16 -20.07
N VAL A 219 -5.98 -8.48 -21.17
CA VAL A 219 -6.40 -7.09 -21.46
C VAL A 219 -7.60 -7.05 -22.42
N PRO A 220 -8.40 -5.96 -22.45
CA PRO A 220 -9.41 -5.73 -23.46
C PRO A 220 -8.86 -5.82 -24.89
N LYS A 221 -9.67 -6.27 -25.84
CA LYS A 221 -9.30 -6.34 -27.26
C LYS A 221 -10.06 -5.27 -28.04
N VAL A 222 -9.36 -4.37 -28.73
CA VAL A 222 -10.00 -3.32 -29.53
C VAL A 222 -9.67 -3.47 -31.02
N THR A 223 -10.72 -3.77 -31.80
CA THR A 223 -10.64 -4.04 -33.25
C THR A 223 -10.88 -2.80 -34.12
N GLU A 224 -11.55 -1.78 -33.59
CA GLU A 224 -11.96 -0.58 -34.31
C GLU A 224 -11.43 0.69 -33.63
N ARG A 225 -11.26 1.77 -34.40
CA ARG A 225 -10.83 3.07 -33.86
C ARG A 225 -11.97 3.79 -33.15
N ALA A 226 -11.71 4.33 -31.96
CA ALA A 226 -12.66 5.21 -31.27
C ALA A 226 -13.10 6.40 -32.17
N PRO A 227 -14.39 6.77 -32.19
CA PRO A 227 -14.90 7.83 -33.07
C PRO A 227 -14.43 9.23 -32.62
N THR A 228 -14.20 9.40 -31.31
CA THR A 228 -13.71 10.62 -30.67
C THR A 228 -12.35 10.35 -30.01
N GLN A 229 -11.61 11.43 -29.75
CA GLN A 229 -10.37 11.43 -28.97
C GLN A 229 -10.30 12.70 -28.13
N LEU A 230 -9.96 12.56 -26.85
CA LEU A 230 -9.55 13.62 -25.92
C LEU A 230 -8.07 14.02 -26.09
N TYR A 231 -7.33 13.26 -26.90
CA TYR A 231 -5.90 13.42 -27.17
C TYR A 231 -5.62 13.69 -28.65
N THR A 232 -4.41 14.18 -28.93
CA THR A 232 -3.81 14.21 -30.27
C THR A 232 -2.42 13.60 -30.21
N VAL A 233 -2.02 12.91 -31.29
CA VAL A 233 -0.70 12.26 -31.39
C VAL A 233 0.06 12.88 -32.56
N LYS A 234 1.32 13.26 -32.31
CA LYS A 234 2.27 13.73 -33.32
C LYS A 234 3.53 12.87 -33.24
N PHE A 235 4.23 12.74 -34.37
CA PHE A 235 5.46 11.95 -34.46
C PHE A 235 6.62 12.82 -34.93
N SER A 236 7.76 12.72 -34.24
CA SER A 236 9.04 13.13 -34.78
C SER A 236 9.65 11.98 -35.59
N SER A 237 10.27 12.30 -36.73
CA SER A 237 10.80 11.29 -37.65
C SER A 237 12.27 10.96 -37.42
N LYS A 238 13.12 11.95 -37.16
CA LYS A 238 14.55 11.78 -36.84
C LYS A 238 15.02 12.95 -35.93
N PRO A 239 15.29 12.73 -34.63
CA PRO A 239 15.09 11.47 -33.89
C PRO A 239 13.63 11.02 -33.89
N PHE A 240 13.38 9.70 -33.84
CA PHE A 240 12.03 9.20 -33.59
C PHE A 240 11.53 9.63 -32.21
N GLY A 241 10.27 10.03 -32.12
CA GLY A 241 9.58 10.16 -30.85
C GLY A 241 8.07 10.39 -31.02
N ILE A 242 7.33 10.09 -29.96
CA ILE A 242 5.87 10.23 -29.88
C ILE A 242 5.55 11.42 -28.98
N ILE A 243 4.68 12.31 -29.45
CA ILE A 243 4.21 13.48 -28.71
C ILE A 243 2.70 13.32 -28.54
N ILE A 244 2.23 13.24 -27.29
CA ILE A 244 0.81 13.11 -26.94
C ILE A 244 0.38 14.42 -26.27
N GLN A 245 -0.65 15.07 -26.80
CA GLN A 245 -1.19 16.31 -26.26
C GLN A 245 -2.67 16.18 -25.91
N ARG A 246 -3.10 16.76 -24.78
CA ARG A 246 -4.51 16.92 -24.43
C ARG A 246 -5.17 17.87 -25.42
N LYS A 247 -6.30 17.47 -26.01
CA LYS A 247 -6.95 18.18 -27.12
C LYS A 247 -7.68 19.45 -26.71
N SER A 248 -8.10 19.56 -25.45
CA SER A 248 -8.86 20.71 -24.93
C SER A 248 -8.01 21.96 -24.65
N ASN A 249 -6.81 21.78 -24.09
CA ASN A 249 -5.92 22.86 -23.66
C ASN A 249 -4.56 22.88 -24.41
N GLY A 250 -4.23 21.84 -25.19
CA GLY A 250 -2.96 21.71 -25.90
C GLY A 250 -1.78 21.23 -25.04
N CYS A 251 -1.99 20.92 -23.75
CA CYS A 251 -0.93 20.49 -22.84
C CYS A 251 -0.19 19.25 -23.37
N VAL A 252 1.14 19.25 -23.31
CA VAL A 252 1.99 18.12 -23.70
C VAL A 252 2.08 17.15 -22.53
N LEU A 253 1.44 15.99 -22.67
CA LEU A 253 1.34 14.99 -21.61
C LEU A 253 2.59 14.10 -21.62
N LEU A 254 2.93 13.60 -22.80
CA LEU A 254 4.16 12.87 -23.08
C LEU A 254 4.85 13.48 -24.29
N ASN A 255 6.18 13.56 -24.24
CA ASN A 255 7.02 13.79 -25.41
C ASN A 255 8.28 12.94 -25.31
N THR A 256 8.37 11.90 -26.13
CA THR A 256 9.51 10.98 -26.12
C THR A 256 10.69 11.43 -26.99
N THR A 257 10.69 12.64 -27.57
CA THR A 257 11.87 13.17 -28.29
C THR A 257 12.97 13.67 -27.35
N VAL A 258 12.71 13.73 -26.04
CA VAL A 258 13.64 14.28 -25.04
C VAL A 258 14.87 13.41 -24.80
N GLY A 259 14.79 12.10 -25.10
CA GLY A 259 15.89 11.16 -24.89
C GLY A 259 15.89 10.03 -25.93
N PRO A 260 17.06 9.41 -26.19
CA PRO A 260 17.19 8.34 -27.18
C PRO A 260 16.47 7.05 -26.79
N LEU A 261 15.81 6.44 -27.78
CA LEU A 261 15.20 5.11 -27.70
C LEU A 261 16.29 4.03 -27.80
N PHE A 262 16.39 3.18 -26.79
CA PHE A 262 17.17 1.93 -26.84
C PHE A 262 16.22 0.74 -26.90
N TYR A 263 16.58 -0.24 -27.72
CA TYR A 263 15.83 -1.49 -27.82
C TYR A 263 16.81 -2.61 -28.20
N ALA A 264 17.36 -3.26 -27.17
CA ALA A 264 18.23 -4.42 -27.27
C ALA A 264 17.63 -5.58 -26.47
N ASP A 265 18.06 -6.81 -26.76
CA ASP A 265 17.44 -8.04 -26.21
C ASP A 265 17.25 -8.03 -24.69
N GLN A 266 18.20 -7.44 -23.95
CA GLN A 266 18.17 -7.31 -22.49
C GLN A 266 18.34 -5.86 -22.00
N PHE A 267 17.97 -4.86 -22.81
CA PHE A 267 17.88 -3.45 -22.39
C PHE A 267 16.95 -2.64 -23.29
N LEU A 268 15.82 -2.20 -22.75
CA LEU A 268 14.89 -1.27 -23.40
C LEU A 268 14.88 0.04 -22.61
N GLN A 269 15.03 1.18 -23.29
CA GLN A 269 14.94 2.51 -22.68
C GLN A 269 14.07 3.44 -23.50
N ILE A 270 13.12 4.12 -22.85
CA ILE A 270 12.39 5.25 -23.43
C ILE A 270 12.18 6.33 -22.37
N SER A 271 12.37 7.58 -22.77
CA SER A 271 12.23 8.77 -21.93
C SER A 271 11.00 9.58 -22.35
N THR A 272 10.45 10.39 -21.44
CA THR A 272 9.41 11.39 -21.75
C THR A 272 9.55 12.61 -20.84
N SER A 273 9.21 13.81 -21.32
CA SER A 273 8.82 14.90 -20.41
C SER A 273 7.52 14.53 -19.67
N LEU A 274 7.30 15.15 -18.52
CA LEU A 274 6.02 15.09 -17.78
C LEU A 274 5.30 16.44 -17.88
N ALA A 275 3.96 16.44 -17.88
CA ALA A 275 3.18 17.68 -17.89
C ALA A 275 3.36 18.54 -16.63
N SER A 276 3.74 17.93 -15.51
CA SER A 276 4.11 18.61 -14.27
C SER A 276 5.04 17.74 -13.42
N LYS A 277 5.49 18.28 -12.28
CA LYS A 277 6.26 17.56 -11.25
C LYS A 277 5.40 16.71 -10.30
N TYR A 278 4.07 16.81 -10.36
CA TYR A 278 3.14 16.18 -9.42
C TYR A 278 2.78 14.78 -9.89
N ILE A 279 3.73 13.85 -9.74
CA ILE A 279 3.64 12.45 -10.16
C ILE A 279 3.46 11.50 -8.97
N SER A 280 2.54 10.54 -9.10
CA SER A 280 2.22 9.50 -8.12
C SER A 280 2.17 8.12 -8.79
N GLY A 281 2.40 7.04 -8.03
CA GLY A 281 2.36 5.65 -8.52
C GLY A 281 3.72 4.96 -8.38
N LEU A 282 4.09 4.15 -9.39
CA LEU A 282 5.39 3.46 -9.52
C LEU A 282 5.77 2.56 -8.33
N GLY A 283 4.78 1.93 -7.70
CA GLY A 283 5.00 1.09 -6.53
C GLY A 283 5.73 -0.23 -6.80
N GLU A 284 6.13 -0.97 -5.77
CA GLU A 284 5.93 -0.67 -4.35
C GLU A 284 7.18 -0.06 -3.69
N HIS A 285 7.05 1.14 -3.12
CA HIS A 285 8.12 1.78 -2.33
C HIS A 285 7.55 2.57 -1.16
N MET A 286 8.26 2.55 -0.03
CA MET A 286 8.00 3.46 1.10
C MET A 286 8.31 4.90 0.68
N THR A 287 7.28 5.66 0.31
CA THR A 287 7.38 7.00 -0.30
C THR A 287 6.22 7.90 0.16
N ASN A 288 6.36 9.21 -0.06
CA ASN A 288 5.27 10.18 -0.03
C ASN A 288 4.31 9.92 -1.22
N LEU A 289 3.09 10.46 -1.18
CA LEU A 289 2.13 10.28 -2.30
C LEU A 289 2.65 10.91 -3.61
N ILE A 290 3.20 12.12 -3.53
CA ILE A 290 3.93 12.75 -4.64
C ILE A 290 5.38 12.30 -4.56
N LEU A 291 5.86 11.70 -5.64
CA LEU A 291 7.23 11.20 -5.75
C LEU A 291 8.20 12.37 -5.94
N ASP A 292 9.38 12.27 -5.33
CA ASP A 292 10.45 13.23 -5.55
C ASP A 292 11.00 13.09 -6.98
N VAL A 293 11.01 14.18 -7.74
CA VAL A 293 11.57 14.24 -9.11
C VAL A 293 13.06 14.60 -9.14
N ASN A 294 13.72 14.81 -8.00
CA ASN A 294 15.11 15.23 -7.94
C ASN A 294 16.11 14.08 -8.10
N TRP A 295 16.24 13.59 -9.34
CA TRP A 295 17.16 12.51 -9.73
C TRP A 295 16.88 11.19 -9.01
N ARG A 296 15.59 10.90 -8.79
CA ARG A 296 15.11 9.73 -8.06
C ARG A 296 15.11 8.50 -8.97
N ARG A 297 15.70 7.41 -8.48
CA ARG A 297 15.52 6.07 -9.05
C ARG A 297 14.50 5.29 -8.21
N LEU A 298 13.54 4.67 -8.89
CA LEU A 298 12.58 3.73 -8.33
C LEU A 298 12.77 2.38 -9.06
N THR A 299 13.15 1.35 -8.32
CA THR A 299 13.43 0.02 -8.90
C THR A 299 12.22 -0.87 -8.69
N LEU A 300 11.67 -1.45 -9.75
CA LEU A 300 10.56 -2.41 -9.69
C LEU A 300 11.11 -3.83 -9.87
N TRP A 301 11.25 -4.51 -8.75
CA TRP A 301 11.70 -5.90 -8.63
C TRP A 301 11.22 -6.44 -7.29
N ASN A 302 10.39 -7.48 -7.28
CA ASN A 302 9.76 -7.95 -6.05
C ASN A 302 10.81 -8.55 -5.09
N LEU A 303 10.81 -8.13 -3.82
CA LEU A 303 11.86 -8.44 -2.88
C LEU A 303 11.39 -8.37 -1.43
N ASP A 304 11.50 -9.50 -0.74
CA ASP A 304 11.44 -9.61 0.72
C ASP A 304 12.54 -8.71 1.34
N LYS A 305 12.23 -7.43 1.59
CA LYS A 305 13.05 -6.48 2.37
C LYS A 305 12.32 -5.14 2.60
N PRO A 306 11.97 -4.77 3.85
CA PRO A 306 11.15 -3.58 4.18
C PRO A 306 11.87 -2.21 4.06
N ARG A 307 12.89 -2.07 3.20
CA ARG A 307 13.69 -0.83 3.03
C ARG A 307 14.20 -0.59 1.60
N SER A 308 13.55 -1.16 0.59
CA SER A 308 14.08 -1.17 -0.78
C SER A 308 12.97 -1.22 -1.83
N ASN A 309 13.14 -2.01 -2.89
CA ASN A 309 12.21 -2.23 -4.00
C ASN A 309 10.92 -3.03 -3.65
N LEU A 310 10.65 -3.19 -2.34
CA LEU A 310 9.54 -3.87 -1.65
C LEU A 310 8.93 -5.07 -2.38
N TYR A 311 7.67 -5.41 -2.10
CA TYR A 311 7.12 -6.74 -2.34
C TYR A 311 6.38 -6.83 -3.68
N GLY A 312 5.77 -5.72 -4.14
CA GLY A 312 5.09 -5.62 -5.44
C GLY A 312 5.75 -4.70 -6.48
N SER A 313 5.37 -4.87 -7.74
CA SER A 313 5.82 -4.04 -8.87
C SER A 313 4.64 -3.53 -9.70
N HIS A 314 4.40 -2.22 -9.66
CA HIS A 314 3.29 -1.52 -10.32
C HIS A 314 3.81 -0.44 -11.27
N PRO A 315 4.14 -0.78 -12.54
CA PRO A 315 4.67 0.16 -13.55
C PRO A 315 3.57 1.08 -14.13
N PHE A 316 2.75 1.67 -13.25
CA PHE A 316 1.72 2.66 -13.55
C PHE A 316 2.01 3.95 -12.78
N TYR A 317 1.86 5.10 -13.45
CA TYR A 317 1.90 6.41 -12.81
C TYR A 317 0.75 7.32 -13.25
N LEU A 318 0.44 8.31 -12.41
CA LEU A 318 -0.50 9.40 -12.66
C LEU A 318 0.23 10.74 -12.48
N VAL A 319 -0.04 11.71 -13.36
CA VAL A 319 0.44 13.10 -13.25
C VAL A 319 -0.75 14.04 -13.15
N MET A 320 -0.76 14.89 -12.13
CA MET A 320 -1.69 16.02 -12.03
C MET A 320 -1.22 17.16 -12.93
N GLU A 321 -2.12 17.73 -13.72
CA GLU A 321 -1.87 18.89 -14.60
C GLU A 321 -2.23 20.21 -13.90
N GLU A 322 -1.72 21.34 -14.41
CA GLU A 322 -1.86 22.65 -13.75
C GLU A 322 -3.30 23.19 -13.69
N ASP A 323 -4.20 22.68 -14.56
CA ASP A 323 -5.63 23.01 -14.56
C ASP A 323 -6.49 22.01 -13.76
N GLY A 324 -5.88 21.15 -12.96
CA GLY A 324 -6.55 20.11 -12.18
C GLY A 324 -7.08 18.94 -13.02
N SER A 325 -6.77 18.88 -14.32
CA SER A 325 -6.83 17.63 -15.07
C SER A 325 -5.74 16.65 -14.58
N ALA A 326 -5.80 15.42 -15.03
CA ALA A 326 -4.75 14.43 -14.86
C ALA A 326 -4.68 13.49 -16.06
N HIS A 327 -3.53 12.84 -16.23
CA HIS A 327 -3.37 11.69 -17.10
C HIS A 327 -2.54 10.60 -16.40
N GLY A 328 -2.66 9.37 -16.89
CA GLY A 328 -1.91 8.23 -16.39
C GLY A 328 -1.20 7.49 -17.50
N VAL A 329 -0.14 6.75 -17.14
CA VAL A 329 0.67 5.94 -18.06
C VAL A 329 0.98 4.60 -17.41
N PHE A 330 0.72 3.51 -18.12
CA PHE A 330 1.03 2.14 -17.69
C PHE A 330 1.94 1.47 -18.71
N LEU A 331 3.09 0.94 -18.25
CA LEU A 331 3.98 0.09 -19.03
C LEU A 331 3.68 -1.38 -18.70
N LEU A 332 3.10 -2.12 -19.65
CA LEU A 332 2.80 -3.54 -19.50
C LEU A 332 4.07 -4.40 -19.70
N ASN A 333 4.95 -4.38 -18.70
CA ASN A 333 6.21 -5.12 -18.68
C ASN A 333 6.49 -5.63 -17.25
N SER A 334 6.88 -6.91 -17.10
CA SER A 334 7.11 -7.56 -15.80
C SER A 334 8.56 -7.95 -15.54
N ASN A 335 9.50 -7.52 -16.38
CA ASN A 335 10.94 -7.66 -16.10
C ASN A 335 11.38 -6.66 -15.02
N ALA A 336 12.53 -6.91 -14.40
CA ALA A 336 13.17 -5.94 -13.51
C ALA A 336 13.41 -4.62 -14.26
N MET A 337 13.07 -3.49 -13.63
CA MET A 337 13.25 -2.18 -14.26
C MET A 337 13.64 -1.08 -13.27
N ASP A 338 14.38 -0.10 -13.77
CA ASP A 338 14.49 1.22 -13.13
C ASP A 338 13.52 2.18 -13.80
N VAL A 339 12.88 3.02 -12.99
CA VAL A 339 12.22 4.26 -13.43
C VAL A 339 12.98 5.43 -12.83
N LEU A 340 13.44 6.33 -13.68
CA LEU A 340 14.27 7.48 -13.31
C LEU A 340 13.45 8.76 -13.46
N LEU A 341 13.33 9.55 -12.39
CA LEU A 341 12.69 10.87 -12.40
C LEU A 341 13.77 11.95 -12.31
N GLN A 342 13.65 13.01 -13.11
CA GLN A 342 14.59 14.15 -13.11
C GLN A 342 13.85 15.50 -13.13
N PRO A 343 14.47 16.63 -12.70
CA PRO A 343 13.75 17.86 -12.37
C PRO A 343 13.12 18.66 -13.54
N SER A 344 13.35 18.29 -14.80
CA SER A 344 12.97 19.08 -15.97
C SER A 344 11.48 19.41 -16.20
N PRO A 345 10.45 18.72 -15.68
CA PRO A 345 10.41 17.34 -15.17
C PRO A 345 10.37 16.30 -16.30
N ALA A 346 11.07 15.18 -16.11
CA ALA A 346 11.05 14.07 -17.06
C ALA A 346 11.19 12.71 -16.36
N LEU A 347 10.78 11.67 -17.07
CA LEU A 347 10.80 10.28 -16.64
C LEU A 347 11.53 9.43 -17.69
N THR A 348 12.33 8.46 -17.25
CA THR A 348 12.95 7.44 -18.12
C THR A 348 12.72 6.04 -17.59
N TRP A 349 12.10 5.19 -18.42
CA TRP A 349 11.98 3.75 -18.17
C TRP A 349 13.25 3.03 -18.63
N ARG A 350 13.75 2.08 -17.84
CA ARG A 350 14.84 1.15 -18.19
C ARG A 350 14.49 -0.27 -17.75
N THR A 351 13.98 -1.10 -18.66
CA THR A 351 13.64 -2.51 -18.39
C THR A 351 14.61 -3.47 -19.09
N ILE A 352 14.87 -4.62 -18.46
CA ILE A 352 15.87 -5.60 -18.94
C ILE A 352 15.28 -6.70 -19.83
N GLY A 353 14.04 -6.59 -20.28
CA GLY A 353 13.42 -7.61 -21.12
C GLY A 353 12.03 -7.23 -21.64
N GLY A 354 11.34 -8.22 -22.19
CA GLY A 354 9.98 -8.07 -22.72
C GLY A 354 9.91 -7.15 -23.94
N ILE A 355 8.84 -6.35 -24.01
CA ILE A 355 8.59 -5.32 -25.03
C ILE A 355 8.28 -3.97 -24.36
N LEU A 356 8.19 -2.90 -25.16
CA LEU A 356 7.60 -1.64 -24.71
C LEU A 356 6.12 -1.62 -25.14
N ASP A 357 5.23 -1.71 -24.17
CA ASP A 357 3.76 -1.81 -24.34
C ASP A 357 3.12 -0.79 -23.40
N PHE A 358 2.52 0.27 -23.95
CA PHE A 358 2.17 1.48 -23.22
C PHE A 358 0.70 1.85 -23.40
N TYR A 359 -0.02 1.97 -22.28
CA TYR A 359 -1.34 2.57 -22.22
C TYR A 359 -1.25 3.98 -21.63
N ILE A 360 -1.99 4.93 -22.20
CA ILE A 360 -2.08 6.31 -21.76
C ILE A 360 -3.56 6.65 -21.55
N PHE A 361 -3.88 7.12 -20.36
CA PHE A 361 -5.24 7.37 -19.87
C PHE A 361 -5.43 8.88 -19.66
N LEU A 362 -6.50 9.46 -20.20
CA LEU A 362 -6.66 10.92 -20.34
C LEU A 362 -7.51 11.58 -19.24
N GLY A 363 -8.13 10.83 -18.33
CA GLY A 363 -8.98 11.41 -17.30
C GLY A 363 -10.30 11.94 -17.88
N PRO A 364 -10.68 13.23 -17.70
CA PRO A 364 -9.81 14.33 -17.29
C PRO A 364 -9.54 14.43 -15.79
N ASP A 365 -10.44 13.97 -14.92
CA ASP A 365 -10.17 13.95 -13.48
C ASP A 365 -9.32 12.72 -13.08
N PRO A 366 -8.55 12.77 -11.97
CA PRO A 366 -7.64 11.70 -11.59
C PRO A 366 -8.33 10.41 -11.12
N ASN A 367 -9.61 10.43 -10.70
CA ASN A 367 -10.36 9.20 -10.44
C ASN A 367 -10.74 8.52 -11.76
N SER A 368 -11.13 9.29 -12.78
CA SER A 368 -11.33 8.77 -14.14
C SER A 368 -10.03 8.19 -14.73
N VAL A 369 -8.86 8.78 -14.44
CA VAL A 369 -7.56 8.18 -14.83
C VAL A 369 -7.36 6.80 -14.19
N VAL A 370 -7.59 6.68 -12.87
CA VAL A 370 -7.48 5.39 -12.18
C VAL A 370 -8.50 4.38 -12.70
N ARG A 371 -9.76 4.78 -12.92
CA ARG A 371 -10.79 3.91 -13.51
C ARG A 371 -10.38 3.42 -14.91
N GLN A 372 -9.84 4.30 -15.74
CA GLN A 372 -9.34 3.97 -17.10
C GLN A 372 -8.15 3.00 -17.08
N TYR A 373 -7.36 2.98 -16.01
CA TYR A 373 -6.35 1.95 -15.75
C TYR A 373 -6.99 0.63 -15.28
N MET A 374 -7.98 0.68 -14.39
CA MET A 374 -8.76 -0.51 -13.99
C MET A 374 -9.53 -1.14 -15.17
N ASP A 375 -9.95 -0.35 -16.16
CA ASP A 375 -10.52 -0.84 -17.43
C ASP A 375 -9.58 -1.78 -18.21
N ILE A 376 -8.26 -1.70 -17.97
CA ILE A 376 -7.25 -2.58 -18.58
C ILE A 376 -6.92 -3.76 -17.66
N ILE A 377 -6.67 -3.51 -16.38
CA ILE A 377 -6.18 -4.54 -15.45
C ILE A 377 -7.30 -5.41 -14.83
N GLY A 378 -8.55 -5.01 -14.99
CA GLY A 378 -9.72 -5.61 -14.34
C GLY A 378 -10.05 -4.92 -13.01
N TYR A 379 -11.35 -4.85 -12.71
CA TYR A 379 -11.85 -4.23 -11.48
C TYR A 379 -11.59 -5.13 -10.24
N PRO A 380 -11.49 -4.53 -9.04
CA PRO A 380 -11.37 -5.23 -7.76
C PRO A 380 -12.41 -6.34 -7.53
N ILE A 381 -12.03 -7.36 -6.77
CA ILE A 381 -12.97 -8.33 -6.22
C ILE A 381 -13.82 -7.67 -5.12
N MET A 382 -15.11 -8.01 -5.08
CA MET A 382 -15.96 -7.68 -3.94
C MET A 382 -15.54 -8.55 -2.73
N PRO A 383 -15.11 -7.97 -1.59
CA PRO A 383 -14.78 -8.76 -0.40
C PRO A 383 -16.04 -9.38 0.24
N PRO A 384 -15.90 -10.44 1.05
CA PRO A 384 -16.93 -10.80 2.01
C PRO A 384 -17.00 -9.75 3.13
N TYR A 385 -18.20 -9.43 3.62
CA TYR A 385 -18.43 -8.36 4.60
C TYR A 385 -17.62 -8.55 5.90
N TRP A 386 -17.41 -9.80 6.33
CA TRP A 386 -16.65 -10.12 7.54
C TRP A 386 -15.17 -9.71 7.45
N SER A 387 -14.59 -9.67 6.24
CA SER A 387 -13.19 -9.25 6.06
C SER A 387 -12.98 -7.74 6.08
N LEU A 388 -14.04 -6.98 6.40
CA LEU A 388 -13.97 -5.57 6.76
C LEU A 388 -14.00 -5.36 8.29
N GLY A 389 -14.16 -6.41 9.09
CA GLY A 389 -14.05 -6.34 10.55
C GLY A 389 -12.61 -6.09 11.03
N PHE A 390 -12.35 -6.41 12.30
CA PHE A 390 -11.00 -6.38 12.87
C PHE A 390 -10.37 -7.78 12.86
N HIS A 391 -9.12 -7.84 12.41
CA HIS A 391 -8.32 -9.05 12.30
C HIS A 391 -7.18 -8.99 13.35
N LEU A 392 -6.98 -10.07 14.10
CA LEU A 392 -5.92 -10.15 15.13
C LEU A 392 -5.01 -11.35 14.90
N CYS A 393 -3.70 -11.08 14.89
CA CYS A 393 -2.65 -12.03 14.56
C CYS A 393 -1.38 -11.74 15.39
N ARG A 394 -0.49 -12.72 15.49
CA ARG A 394 0.96 -12.52 15.65
C ARG A 394 1.70 -13.78 15.20
N TRP A 395 2.99 -13.64 14.95
CA TRP A 395 3.92 -14.74 15.13
C TRP A 395 4.17 -14.94 16.64
N GLY A 396 4.03 -16.16 17.14
CA GLY A 396 4.21 -16.55 18.54
C GLY A 396 2.95 -17.04 19.27
N TYR A 397 1.79 -17.19 18.60
CA TYR A 397 0.63 -17.89 19.18
C TYR A 397 0.86 -19.40 19.12
N SER A 398 1.80 -19.86 19.94
CA SER A 398 2.48 -21.16 19.84
C SER A 398 1.65 -22.42 20.13
N ASN A 399 0.37 -22.28 20.48
CA ASN A 399 -0.58 -23.38 20.70
C ASN A 399 -2.05 -22.90 20.65
N THR A 400 -2.98 -23.86 20.58
CA THR A 400 -4.44 -23.61 20.54
C THR A 400 -4.95 -22.91 21.80
N ASN A 401 -4.46 -23.22 23.00
CA ASN A 401 -4.92 -22.60 24.24
C ASN A 401 -4.57 -21.11 24.32
N ILE A 402 -3.34 -20.72 23.94
CA ILE A 402 -2.97 -19.29 23.82
C ILE A 402 -3.87 -18.59 22.79
N THR A 403 -4.12 -19.24 21.65
CA THR A 403 -4.97 -18.67 20.59
C THR A 403 -6.43 -18.48 21.05
N ARG A 404 -6.97 -19.40 21.86
CA ARG A 404 -8.27 -19.23 22.54
C ARG A 404 -8.23 -18.09 23.56
N GLU A 405 -7.18 -18.01 24.38
CA GLU A 405 -7.04 -16.98 25.41
C GLU A 405 -7.06 -15.56 24.82
N VAL A 406 -6.44 -15.36 23.65
CA VAL A 406 -6.48 -14.10 22.89
C VAL A 406 -7.92 -13.68 22.57
N VAL A 407 -8.72 -14.60 22.00
CA VAL A 407 -10.13 -14.37 21.66
C VAL A 407 -10.98 -14.12 22.91
N GLU A 408 -10.73 -14.87 23.99
CA GLU A 408 -11.40 -14.65 25.28
C GLU A 408 -11.03 -13.32 25.92
N ASN A 409 -9.76 -12.90 25.83
CA ASN A 409 -9.28 -11.63 26.37
C ASN A 409 -9.84 -10.43 25.57
N MET A 410 -9.94 -10.53 24.24
CA MET A 410 -10.66 -9.57 23.39
C MET A 410 -12.14 -9.47 23.75
N THR A 411 -12.81 -10.62 23.89
CA THR A 411 -14.23 -10.71 24.29
C THR A 411 -14.45 -10.07 25.67
N ARG A 412 -13.62 -10.43 26.67
CA ARG A 412 -13.68 -9.92 28.05
C ARG A 412 -13.35 -8.43 28.14
N ALA A 413 -12.55 -7.90 27.21
CA ALA A 413 -12.29 -6.47 27.07
C ALA A 413 -13.38 -5.71 26.29
N ASN A 414 -14.43 -6.40 25.80
CA ASN A 414 -15.44 -5.87 24.89
C ASN A 414 -14.79 -5.14 23.69
N MET A 415 -13.89 -5.83 23.00
CA MET A 415 -13.23 -5.36 21.78
C MET A 415 -13.83 -6.07 20.57
N PRO A 416 -14.15 -5.35 19.48
CA PRO A 416 -14.49 -6.00 18.23
C PRO A 416 -13.35 -6.84 17.66
N GLN A 417 -13.69 -8.01 17.14
CA GLN A 417 -12.82 -8.94 16.42
C GLN A 417 -13.72 -9.83 15.56
N ASP A 418 -13.48 -9.89 14.25
CA ASP A 418 -14.16 -10.86 13.38
C ASP A 418 -13.28 -12.07 13.09
N VAL A 419 -11.96 -11.88 13.01
CA VAL A 419 -11.05 -12.90 12.48
C VAL A 419 -9.89 -13.15 13.44
N GLN A 420 -9.72 -14.41 13.84
CA GLN A 420 -8.51 -14.88 14.53
C GLN A 420 -7.55 -15.50 13.52
N TRP A 421 -6.26 -15.21 13.67
CA TRP A 421 -5.21 -15.67 12.77
C TRP A 421 -4.12 -16.44 13.53
N ASN A 422 -3.45 -17.36 12.85
CA ASN A 422 -2.13 -17.86 13.27
C ASN A 422 -1.11 -17.75 12.13
N ASP A 423 0.10 -17.38 12.53
CA ASP A 423 1.34 -17.52 11.79
C ASP A 423 1.80 -19.00 11.76
N LEU A 424 3.03 -19.26 11.32
CA LEU A 424 3.66 -20.57 11.13
C LEU A 424 3.66 -21.47 12.38
N ASP A 425 3.33 -20.93 13.57
CA ASP A 425 3.14 -21.64 14.83
C ASP A 425 2.27 -22.89 14.71
N TYR A 426 1.21 -22.86 13.87
CA TYR A 426 0.29 -23.99 13.74
C TYR A 426 0.93 -25.22 13.07
N THR A 427 1.92 -25.00 12.20
CA THR A 427 2.46 -26.00 11.26
C THR A 427 3.32 -27.08 11.92
N TYR A 428 3.48 -28.24 11.28
CA TYR A 428 4.46 -29.25 11.72
C TYR A 428 5.80 -29.10 10.97
N LEU A 429 6.76 -28.45 11.64
CA LEU A 429 8.10 -28.10 11.15
C LEU A 429 8.08 -27.02 10.05
N LYS A 430 7.21 -26.01 10.15
CA LYS A 430 7.08 -24.91 9.17
C LYS A 430 6.71 -25.37 7.76
N ARG A 431 5.82 -26.39 7.68
CA ARG A 431 5.37 -26.99 6.42
C ARG A 431 3.88 -26.81 6.20
N ASP A 432 3.52 -26.34 5.02
CA ASP A 432 2.16 -26.12 4.57
C ASP A 432 1.30 -27.38 4.64
N PHE A 433 -0.01 -27.20 4.79
CA PHE A 433 -0.99 -28.29 4.82
C PHE A 433 -0.74 -29.35 5.93
N THR A 434 0.05 -28.99 6.95
CA THR A 434 0.30 -29.78 8.16
C THR A 434 -0.06 -28.98 9.41
N TYR A 435 -0.24 -29.65 10.55
CA TYR A 435 -0.29 -28.97 11.84
C TYR A 435 0.38 -29.78 12.96
N ASN A 436 0.95 -29.08 13.93
CA ASN A 436 1.73 -29.65 15.03
C ASN A 436 0.82 -30.45 15.99
N LYS A 437 0.97 -31.78 16.03
CA LYS A 437 0.11 -32.64 16.86
C LYS A 437 0.29 -32.52 18.37
N LEU A 438 1.34 -31.83 18.84
CA LEU A 438 1.56 -31.57 20.27
C LEU A 438 0.89 -30.26 20.70
N ASN A 439 1.16 -29.16 19.98
CA ASN A 439 0.71 -27.81 20.34
C ASN A 439 -0.64 -27.42 19.72
N PHE A 440 -1.01 -28.09 18.63
CA PHE A 440 -2.19 -27.85 17.82
C PHE A 440 -2.96 -29.16 17.58
N GLY A 441 -2.89 -30.11 18.52
CA GLY A 441 -3.54 -31.42 18.39
C GLY A 441 -5.06 -31.34 18.15
N ASP A 442 -5.70 -30.37 18.79
CA ASP A 442 -7.13 -30.02 18.77
C ASP A 442 -7.47 -28.80 17.89
N TYR A 443 -6.57 -28.46 16.95
CA TYR A 443 -6.74 -27.32 16.03
C TYR A 443 -8.08 -27.30 15.24
N PRO A 444 -8.62 -28.44 14.76
CA PRO A 444 -9.97 -28.46 14.16
C PRO A 444 -11.06 -27.97 15.10
N GLN A 445 -11.00 -28.38 16.37
CA GLN A 445 -11.97 -28.01 17.40
C GLN A 445 -11.89 -26.51 17.73
N MET A 446 -10.68 -25.95 17.81
CA MET A 446 -10.50 -24.52 18.04
C MET A 446 -11.16 -23.65 16.94
N VAL A 447 -11.08 -24.06 15.68
CA VAL A 447 -11.70 -23.31 14.57
C VAL A 447 -13.22 -23.43 14.59
N GLU A 448 -13.75 -24.63 14.84
CA GLU A 448 -15.19 -24.87 15.06
C GLU A 448 -15.74 -24.03 16.24
N GLU A 449 -15.02 -23.95 17.37
CA GLU A 449 -15.37 -23.08 18.50
C GLU A 449 -15.39 -21.58 18.13
N PHE A 450 -14.53 -21.15 17.21
CA PHE A 450 -14.53 -19.78 16.70
C PHE A 450 -15.72 -19.53 15.77
N HIS A 451 -16.05 -20.47 14.88
CA HIS A 451 -17.26 -20.42 14.03
C HIS A 451 -18.54 -20.37 14.87
N GLN A 452 -18.63 -21.15 15.94
CA GLN A 452 -19.76 -21.12 16.89
C GLN A 452 -19.88 -19.78 17.65
N LYS A 453 -18.77 -19.05 17.83
CA LYS A 453 -18.75 -17.67 18.36
C LYS A 453 -19.04 -16.60 17.28
N GLY A 454 -19.33 -17.01 16.04
CA GLY A 454 -19.60 -16.13 14.90
C GLY A 454 -18.34 -15.54 14.26
N LEU A 455 -17.15 -15.96 14.68
CA LEU A 455 -15.86 -15.50 14.15
C LEU A 455 -15.51 -16.22 12.83
N LYS A 456 -14.37 -15.83 12.27
CA LYS A 456 -13.70 -16.43 11.11
C LYS A 456 -12.25 -16.73 11.44
N TYR A 457 -11.64 -17.61 10.66
CA TYR A 457 -10.28 -18.08 10.87
C TYR A 457 -9.46 -18.05 9.58
N VAL A 458 -8.25 -17.49 9.67
CA VAL A 458 -7.30 -17.35 8.54
C VAL A 458 -5.91 -17.77 8.99
N MET A 459 -5.20 -18.52 8.15
CA MET A 459 -3.84 -18.99 8.43
C MET A 459 -2.86 -18.53 7.35
N ILE A 460 -1.58 -18.41 7.73
CA ILE A 460 -0.48 -18.25 6.77
C ILE A 460 -0.28 -19.54 5.95
N VAL A 461 0.12 -19.37 4.69
CA VAL A 461 0.59 -20.41 3.76
C VAL A 461 1.82 -19.86 3.04
N ASP A 462 2.90 -20.63 3.02
CA ASP A 462 4.14 -20.31 2.31
C ASP A 462 4.13 -20.89 0.90
N VAL A 463 4.94 -20.28 0.03
CA VAL A 463 5.27 -20.84 -1.31
C VAL A 463 6.39 -21.88 -1.26
N GLY A 464 6.99 -22.11 -0.10
CA GLY A 464 8.22 -22.88 0.10
C GLY A 464 7.97 -24.35 0.45
N ILE A 465 7.69 -25.20 -0.54
CA ILE A 465 7.35 -26.60 -0.31
C ILE A 465 8.59 -27.42 0.08
N SER A 466 8.67 -27.80 1.36
CA SER A 466 9.76 -28.61 1.95
C SER A 466 10.15 -29.84 1.12
N SER A 467 11.44 -30.00 0.84
CA SER A 467 11.97 -30.98 -0.12
C SER A 467 13.00 -31.98 0.46
N TRP A 468 13.26 -31.96 1.77
CA TRP A 468 14.36 -32.71 2.40
C TRP A 468 13.95 -33.95 3.22
N GLN A 469 12.66 -34.09 3.51
CA GLN A 469 12.11 -35.26 4.21
C GLN A 469 12.18 -36.54 3.36
N ALA A 470 12.03 -37.71 4.00
CA ALA A 470 11.97 -38.99 3.32
C ALA A 470 10.78 -39.07 2.33
N ALA A 471 10.98 -39.73 1.19
CA ALA A 471 9.95 -39.88 0.16
C ALA A 471 8.69 -40.58 0.71
N GLY A 472 7.51 -40.08 0.34
CA GLY A 472 6.21 -40.56 0.82
C GLY A 472 5.78 -40.00 2.18
N SER A 473 6.61 -39.19 2.85
CA SER A 473 6.28 -38.60 4.17
C SER A 473 5.67 -37.20 4.12
N TYR A 474 5.54 -36.58 2.94
CA TYR A 474 4.98 -35.24 2.80
C TYR A 474 4.27 -35.06 1.44
N LYS A 475 3.01 -35.50 1.40
CA LYS A 475 2.15 -35.54 0.20
C LYS A 475 2.20 -34.29 -0.69
N PRO A 476 2.24 -33.03 -0.20
CA PRO A 476 2.36 -31.86 -1.06
C PRO A 476 3.61 -31.92 -1.95
N TYR A 477 4.77 -32.25 -1.38
CA TYR A 477 6.01 -32.43 -2.14
C TYR A 477 5.98 -33.69 -3.00
N ASP A 478 5.61 -34.83 -2.43
CA ASP A 478 5.62 -36.13 -3.14
C ASP A 478 4.70 -36.10 -4.39
N ASN A 479 3.50 -35.51 -4.27
CA ASN A 479 2.56 -35.34 -5.38
C ASN A 479 3.00 -34.25 -6.35
N GLY A 480 3.56 -33.14 -5.84
CA GLY A 480 4.04 -32.03 -6.67
C GLY A 480 5.23 -32.44 -7.56
N LEU A 481 6.16 -33.23 -7.00
CA LEU A 481 7.28 -33.81 -7.73
C LEU A 481 6.80 -34.77 -8.82
N LYS A 482 5.86 -35.67 -8.50
CA LYS A 482 5.25 -36.61 -9.46
C LYS A 482 4.53 -35.91 -10.62
N ARG A 483 3.85 -34.80 -10.33
CA ARG A 483 3.10 -33.98 -11.31
C ARG A 483 3.98 -32.93 -12.02
N GLY A 484 5.23 -32.75 -11.57
CA GLY A 484 6.18 -31.83 -12.17
C GLY A 484 5.84 -30.34 -12.01
N VAL A 485 5.15 -29.98 -10.92
CA VAL A 485 4.59 -28.63 -10.65
C VAL A 485 5.60 -27.57 -10.21
N PHE A 486 6.84 -27.98 -9.91
CA PHE A 486 7.87 -27.06 -9.40
C PHE A 486 8.65 -26.37 -10.53
N ILE A 487 9.12 -25.15 -10.26
CA ILE A 487 10.10 -24.44 -11.09
C ILE A 487 11.33 -25.32 -11.29
N LYS A 488 11.83 -25.40 -12.53
CA LYS A 488 12.95 -26.29 -12.89
C LYS A 488 14.24 -25.52 -13.12
N ASN A 489 15.36 -26.09 -12.70
CA ASN A 489 16.69 -25.59 -13.05
C ASN A 489 17.05 -25.95 -14.52
N GLU A 490 18.26 -25.62 -14.95
CA GLU A 490 18.69 -25.90 -16.33
C GLU A 490 18.69 -27.40 -16.67
N THR A 491 18.97 -28.29 -15.70
CA THR A 491 18.97 -29.76 -15.86
C THR A 491 17.57 -30.40 -15.81
N GLY A 492 16.52 -29.60 -15.66
CA GLY A 492 15.13 -30.07 -15.64
C GLY A 492 14.66 -30.62 -14.28
N GLN A 493 15.52 -30.61 -13.27
CA GLN A 493 15.17 -30.97 -11.89
C GLN A 493 14.54 -29.77 -11.16
N PRO A 494 13.76 -29.97 -10.09
CA PRO A 494 13.25 -28.87 -9.28
C PRO A 494 14.36 -27.94 -8.79
N LEU A 495 14.14 -26.64 -8.89
CA LEU A 495 15.01 -25.62 -8.32
C LEU A 495 14.78 -25.59 -6.80
N ILE A 496 15.81 -25.98 -6.03
CA ILE A 496 15.75 -26.03 -4.58
C ILE A 496 16.41 -24.79 -3.97
N GLY A 497 15.61 -23.97 -3.29
CA GLY A 497 16.05 -22.86 -2.46
C GLY A 497 16.00 -23.21 -0.96
N ARG A 498 15.78 -22.21 -0.11
CA ARG A 498 15.60 -22.39 1.33
C ARG A 498 14.65 -21.33 1.89
N VAL A 499 13.58 -21.77 2.54
CA VAL A 499 12.67 -20.89 3.32
C VAL A 499 12.48 -21.53 4.71
N TRP A 500 11.34 -21.29 5.35
CA TRP A 500 11.06 -21.63 6.74
C TRP A 500 11.21 -23.12 7.13
N PRO A 501 10.80 -24.12 6.32
CA PRO A 501 11.02 -25.54 6.64
C PRO A 501 12.43 -26.06 6.31
N GLY A 502 13.36 -25.21 5.86
CA GLY A 502 14.67 -25.63 5.37
C GLY A 502 14.72 -25.67 3.82
N PRO A 503 15.36 -26.67 3.19
CA PRO A 503 15.35 -26.83 1.73
C PRO A 503 13.93 -26.95 1.16
N THR A 504 13.64 -26.17 0.11
CA THR A 504 12.30 -26.02 -0.47
C THR A 504 12.32 -26.02 -2.00
N ALA A 505 11.33 -26.66 -2.61
CA ALA A 505 10.97 -26.46 -4.02
C ALA A 505 9.84 -25.42 -4.13
N PHE A 506 9.83 -24.66 -5.23
CA PHE A 506 8.91 -23.55 -5.45
C PHE A 506 7.89 -23.92 -6.55
N PRO A 507 6.58 -23.84 -6.30
CA PRO A 507 5.56 -24.10 -7.32
C PRO A 507 5.63 -23.13 -8.50
N ASP A 508 5.41 -23.65 -9.70
CA ASP A 508 5.23 -22.86 -10.92
C ASP A 508 3.74 -22.56 -11.09
N PHE A 509 3.27 -21.46 -10.51
CA PHE A 509 1.88 -21.03 -10.61
C PHE A 509 1.48 -20.55 -12.03
N THR A 510 2.40 -20.55 -13.00
CA THR A 510 2.07 -20.33 -14.42
C THR A 510 1.64 -21.62 -15.15
N ASN A 511 1.85 -22.78 -14.53
CA ASN A 511 1.44 -24.09 -15.03
C ASN A 511 0.01 -24.45 -14.54
N PRO A 512 -0.95 -24.74 -15.44
CA PRO A 512 -2.31 -25.15 -15.06
C PRO A 512 -2.39 -26.42 -14.19
N GLU A 513 -1.40 -27.31 -14.28
CA GLU A 513 -1.32 -28.51 -13.43
C GLU A 513 -0.98 -28.15 -11.96
N THR A 514 -0.23 -27.07 -11.74
CA THR A 514 0.04 -26.52 -10.40
C THR A 514 -1.24 -26.02 -9.74
N HIS A 515 -2.15 -25.38 -10.48
CA HIS A 515 -3.44 -24.92 -9.94
C HIS A 515 -4.30 -26.10 -9.44
N SER A 516 -4.28 -27.21 -10.17
CA SER A 516 -4.98 -28.44 -9.78
C SER A 516 -4.35 -29.10 -8.54
N TRP A 517 -3.01 -29.15 -8.48
CA TRP A 517 -2.28 -29.62 -7.29
C TRP A 517 -2.49 -28.70 -6.07
N TRP A 518 -2.53 -27.38 -6.25
CA TRP A 518 -2.73 -26.40 -5.18
C TRP A 518 -4.12 -26.56 -4.56
N TYR A 519 -5.16 -26.58 -5.40
CA TYR A 519 -6.54 -26.90 -4.99
C TYR A 519 -6.63 -28.22 -4.21
N GLU A 520 -5.97 -29.29 -4.67
CA GLU A 520 -6.00 -30.59 -3.96
C GLU A 520 -5.38 -30.53 -2.57
N ASN A 521 -4.30 -29.76 -2.37
CA ASN A 521 -3.66 -29.63 -1.06
C ASN A 521 -4.47 -28.72 -0.12
N ILE A 522 -4.97 -27.57 -0.62
CA ILE A 522 -5.84 -26.67 0.14
C ILE A 522 -7.12 -27.41 0.56
N LYS A 523 -7.81 -28.10 -0.36
CA LYS A 523 -9.00 -28.91 -0.06
C LYS A 523 -8.71 -30.00 0.98
N ALA A 524 -7.61 -30.75 0.80
CA ALA A 524 -7.21 -31.81 1.73
C ALA A 524 -6.71 -31.29 3.09
N PHE A 525 -6.50 -29.98 3.26
CA PHE A 525 -6.26 -29.34 4.56
C PHE A 525 -7.55 -28.76 5.15
N HIS A 526 -8.38 -28.12 4.33
CA HIS A 526 -9.70 -27.62 4.70
C HIS A 526 -10.61 -28.73 5.26
N ASP A 527 -10.55 -29.92 4.67
CA ASP A 527 -11.25 -31.14 5.13
C ASP A 527 -10.80 -31.65 6.51
N LYS A 528 -9.84 -30.96 7.15
CA LYS A 528 -9.38 -31.21 8.53
C LYS A 528 -9.52 -29.98 9.41
N VAL A 529 -9.35 -28.78 8.85
CA VAL A 529 -9.37 -27.49 9.56
C VAL A 529 -10.12 -26.50 8.67
N PRO A 530 -11.39 -26.14 8.97
CA PRO A 530 -12.22 -25.34 8.08
C PRO A 530 -11.88 -23.84 8.18
N PHE A 531 -10.81 -23.41 7.52
CA PHE A 531 -10.43 -21.99 7.42
C PHE A 531 -11.29 -21.22 6.41
N ASP A 532 -11.55 -19.95 6.68
CA ASP A 532 -12.41 -19.07 5.87
C ASP A 532 -11.63 -18.29 4.80
N GLY A 533 -10.30 -18.30 4.84
CA GLY A 533 -9.44 -17.59 3.90
C GLY A 533 -7.97 -17.89 4.08
N MET A 534 -7.14 -17.38 3.17
CA MET A 534 -5.70 -17.62 3.12
C MET A 534 -4.90 -16.33 3.21
N TRP A 535 -3.87 -16.34 4.05
CA TRP A 535 -2.78 -15.39 3.99
C TRP A 535 -1.64 -16.05 3.23
N ILE A 536 -1.34 -15.58 2.02
CA ILE A 536 -0.22 -16.09 1.21
C ILE A 536 0.98 -15.16 1.38
N ASP A 537 2.12 -15.74 1.76
CA ASP A 537 3.32 -15.00 2.13
C ASP A 537 4.59 -15.58 1.51
N MET A 538 5.70 -14.86 1.66
CA MET A 538 7.01 -15.22 1.11
C MET A 538 7.02 -15.32 -0.43
N ASN A 539 6.06 -14.66 -1.10
CA ASN A 539 5.65 -14.95 -2.47
C ASN A 539 6.17 -13.96 -3.53
N GLU A 540 7.28 -13.27 -3.25
CA GLU A 540 8.03 -12.51 -4.26
C GLU A 540 8.60 -13.32 -5.44
N PRO A 541 9.07 -14.59 -5.33
CA PRO A 541 9.23 -15.45 -4.14
C PRO A 541 10.49 -15.12 -3.32
N SER A 542 10.37 -15.17 -2.00
CA SER A 542 11.46 -15.03 -1.04
C SER A 542 12.31 -16.29 -0.92
N ASN A 543 13.60 -16.11 -0.68
CA ASN A 543 14.59 -17.18 -0.52
C ASN A 543 15.66 -16.73 0.48
N PHE A 544 15.97 -17.55 1.49
CA PHE A 544 16.97 -17.25 2.52
C PHE A 544 18.42 -17.44 2.04
N ILE A 545 18.59 -17.87 0.80
CA ILE A 545 19.84 -17.90 0.04
C ILE A 545 19.62 -17.18 -1.29
N ASN A 546 20.69 -16.70 -1.93
CA ASN A 546 20.58 -16.15 -3.27
C ASN A 546 20.53 -17.29 -4.29
N GLY A 547 19.49 -17.36 -5.11
CA GLY A 547 19.39 -18.33 -6.20
C GLY A 547 18.88 -19.71 -5.78
N ALA A 548 19.80 -20.66 -5.56
CA ALA A 548 19.49 -22.05 -5.23
C ALA A 548 20.61 -22.66 -4.38
N ILE A 549 20.36 -23.82 -3.75
CA ILE A 549 21.35 -24.52 -2.90
C ILE A 549 22.63 -24.88 -3.68
N VAL A 550 22.54 -25.08 -5.00
CA VAL A 550 23.66 -25.37 -5.90
C VAL A 550 24.26 -24.12 -6.58
N GLY A 551 23.82 -22.92 -6.17
CA GLY A 551 24.10 -21.67 -6.90
C GLY A 551 23.26 -21.53 -8.18
N CYS A 552 23.59 -20.51 -8.98
CA CYS A 552 23.01 -20.28 -10.30
C CYS A 552 24.06 -20.45 -11.41
N PRO A 553 23.66 -20.82 -12.64
CA PRO A 553 24.55 -20.91 -13.80
C PRO A 553 25.11 -19.54 -14.20
N ASP A 554 26.36 -19.44 -14.65
CA ASP A 554 26.89 -18.20 -15.22
C ASP A 554 26.40 -18.05 -16.67
N ASN A 555 25.37 -17.21 -16.85
CA ASN A 555 24.75 -16.91 -18.14
C ASN A 555 24.20 -15.48 -18.15
N THR A 556 23.74 -14.98 -19.30
CA THR A 556 23.31 -13.57 -19.40
C THR A 556 21.95 -13.27 -18.75
N VAL A 557 21.18 -14.24 -18.24
CA VAL A 557 19.95 -13.95 -17.48
C VAL A 557 20.21 -13.83 -15.98
N GLU A 558 21.19 -14.54 -15.42
CA GLU A 558 21.69 -14.23 -14.07
C GLU A 558 22.55 -12.95 -14.07
N ASN A 559 23.38 -12.78 -15.11
CA ASN A 559 24.32 -11.66 -15.28
C ASN A 559 23.99 -10.80 -16.52
N PRO A 560 22.87 -10.03 -16.52
CA PRO A 560 22.47 -9.19 -17.66
C PRO A 560 23.38 -7.96 -17.86
N PRO A 561 23.44 -7.41 -19.09
CA PRO A 561 24.34 -6.28 -19.41
C PRO A 561 23.97 -4.97 -18.69
N TYR A 562 22.71 -4.84 -18.26
CA TYR A 562 22.21 -3.86 -17.32
C TYR A 562 21.57 -4.60 -16.13
N VAL A 563 21.93 -4.21 -14.91
CA VAL A 563 21.22 -4.60 -13.69
C VAL A 563 20.55 -3.32 -13.16
N PRO A 564 19.23 -3.31 -12.93
CA PRO A 564 18.54 -2.21 -12.26
C PRO A 564 19.07 -2.00 -10.83
N GLY A 565 18.62 -0.94 -10.15
CA GLY A 565 19.00 -0.62 -8.78
C GLY A 565 18.44 -1.57 -7.72
N VAL A 566 18.49 -2.89 -7.94
CA VAL A 566 17.96 -3.92 -7.04
C VAL A 566 18.84 -4.06 -5.80
N THR A 567 18.20 -4.23 -4.64
CA THR A 567 18.95 -4.31 -3.39
C THR A 567 19.65 -5.66 -3.22
N GLY A 568 20.98 -5.62 -3.13
CA GLY A 568 21.86 -6.79 -3.19
C GLY A 568 22.74 -6.80 -4.44
N GLY A 569 22.43 -5.99 -5.47
CA GLY A 569 23.26 -5.82 -6.66
C GLY A 569 23.17 -6.94 -7.71
N SER A 570 22.39 -7.99 -7.44
CA SER A 570 22.07 -9.08 -8.38
C SER A 570 20.58 -9.42 -8.30
N LEU A 571 19.99 -9.86 -9.41
CA LEU A 571 18.56 -10.18 -9.49
C LEU A 571 18.16 -11.36 -8.58
N SER A 572 19.04 -12.34 -8.39
CA SER A 572 18.79 -13.50 -7.52
C SER A 572 18.98 -13.22 -6.02
N SER A 573 19.20 -11.97 -5.63
CA SER A 573 19.31 -11.55 -4.21
C SER A 573 18.01 -11.83 -3.46
N ARG A 574 18.06 -12.68 -2.44
CA ARG A 574 16.87 -13.16 -1.69
C ARG A 574 15.74 -13.78 -2.53
N THR A 575 16.03 -14.28 -3.74
CA THR A 575 15.04 -14.96 -4.59
C THR A 575 15.67 -16.12 -5.37
N LEU A 576 15.04 -16.62 -6.41
CA LEU A 576 15.47 -17.79 -7.18
C LEU A 576 16.49 -17.41 -8.28
N CYS A 577 17.02 -18.41 -8.98
CA CYS A 577 17.82 -18.19 -10.20
C CYS A 577 16.93 -17.72 -11.35
N MET A 578 17.39 -16.72 -12.10
CA MET A 578 16.67 -16.09 -13.22
C MET A 578 16.42 -17.05 -14.40
N SER A 579 17.34 -17.99 -14.59
CA SER A 579 17.25 -19.13 -15.51
C SER A 579 16.22 -20.19 -15.12
N GLY A 580 15.63 -20.11 -13.91
CA GLY A 580 14.58 -21.00 -13.44
C GLY A 580 13.40 -21.05 -14.42
N LYS A 581 13.10 -22.24 -14.93
CA LYS A 581 12.09 -22.49 -15.97
C LYS A 581 10.72 -22.68 -15.34
N GLN A 582 9.81 -21.76 -15.68
CA GLN A 582 8.36 -21.88 -15.49
C GLN A 582 7.70 -22.21 -16.83
N TYR A 583 6.42 -22.59 -16.80
CA TYR A 583 5.65 -23.08 -17.95
C TYR A 583 5.50 -22.03 -19.06
N LEU A 584 5.31 -20.75 -18.70
CA LEU A 584 5.19 -19.67 -19.69
C LEU A 584 6.54 -19.06 -20.13
N SER A 585 7.58 -19.08 -19.27
CA SER A 585 8.88 -18.43 -19.52
C SER A 585 9.92 -18.76 -18.43
N SER A 586 11.16 -18.30 -18.57
CA SER A 586 12.10 -18.16 -17.44
C SER A 586 11.62 -17.17 -16.37
N HIS A 587 12.09 -17.37 -15.14
CA HIS A 587 11.82 -16.54 -13.96
C HIS A 587 12.26 -15.08 -14.16
N TYR A 588 13.34 -14.82 -14.91
CA TYR A 588 13.78 -13.50 -15.37
C TYR A 588 12.67 -12.58 -15.92
N ASN A 589 11.65 -13.16 -16.58
CA ASN A 589 10.49 -12.44 -17.13
C ASN A 589 9.26 -12.45 -16.20
N LEU A 590 9.12 -13.49 -15.38
CA LEU A 590 7.89 -13.80 -14.62
C LEU A 590 7.98 -13.51 -13.11
N HIS A 591 9.16 -13.22 -12.58
CA HIS A 591 9.41 -13.05 -11.16
C HIS A 591 8.45 -12.03 -10.52
N ASN A 592 8.33 -10.81 -11.10
CA ASN A 592 7.41 -9.78 -10.59
C ASN A 592 5.92 -10.18 -10.63
N MET A 593 5.55 -11.31 -11.24
CA MET A 593 4.18 -11.83 -11.30
C MET A 593 3.93 -13.03 -10.37
N TYR A 594 4.92 -13.52 -9.62
CA TYR A 594 4.79 -14.78 -8.88
C TYR A 594 3.66 -14.74 -7.83
N GLY A 595 3.62 -13.69 -6.98
CA GLY A 595 2.52 -13.48 -6.04
C GLY A 595 1.15 -13.26 -6.69
N LEU A 596 1.10 -12.67 -7.89
CA LEU A 596 -0.15 -12.56 -8.67
C LEU A 596 -0.63 -13.94 -9.15
N THR A 597 0.25 -14.80 -9.65
CA THR A 597 -0.14 -16.11 -10.17
C THR A 597 -0.49 -17.10 -9.06
N GLU A 598 0.15 -17.00 -7.89
CA GLU A 598 -0.33 -17.65 -6.67
C GLU A 598 -1.70 -17.10 -6.21
N ALA A 599 -1.89 -15.78 -6.20
CA ALA A 599 -3.15 -15.18 -5.79
C ALA A 599 -4.33 -15.69 -6.65
N ILE A 600 -4.14 -15.80 -7.97
CA ILE A 600 -5.11 -16.42 -8.89
C ILE A 600 -5.37 -17.88 -8.50
N ALA A 601 -4.32 -18.70 -8.34
CA ALA A 601 -4.46 -20.12 -7.99
C ALA A 601 -5.15 -20.33 -6.64
N SER A 602 -4.93 -19.44 -5.67
CA SER A 602 -5.49 -19.50 -4.32
C SER A 602 -6.94 -19.00 -4.28
N HIS A 603 -7.24 -17.93 -5.01
CA HIS A 603 -8.59 -17.41 -5.25
C HIS A 603 -9.49 -18.50 -5.85
N ASP A 604 -9.06 -19.09 -6.97
CA ASP A 604 -9.83 -20.10 -7.70
C ASP A 604 -9.97 -21.39 -6.88
N ALA A 605 -8.97 -21.73 -6.05
CA ALA A 605 -9.07 -22.83 -5.11
C ALA A 605 -10.12 -22.56 -4.01
N LEU A 606 -10.06 -21.41 -3.34
CA LEU A 606 -11.01 -21.06 -2.27
C LEU A 606 -12.46 -20.99 -2.77
N ILE A 607 -12.71 -20.41 -3.95
CA ILE A 607 -14.04 -20.42 -4.58
C ILE A 607 -14.59 -21.84 -4.70
N ARG A 608 -13.76 -22.78 -5.18
CA ARG A 608 -14.12 -24.19 -5.39
C ARG A 608 -14.21 -25.02 -4.08
N ILE A 609 -13.74 -24.49 -2.96
CA ILE A 609 -13.74 -25.15 -1.65
C ILE A 609 -14.90 -24.65 -0.79
N LEU A 610 -15.11 -23.33 -0.77
CA LEU A 610 -16.09 -22.65 0.10
C LEU A 610 -17.44 -22.44 -0.57
N GLY A 611 -17.50 -22.36 -1.91
CA GLY A 611 -18.72 -21.96 -2.64
C GLY A 611 -19.14 -20.49 -2.38
N LYS A 612 -18.24 -19.70 -1.81
CA LYS A 612 -18.42 -18.31 -1.33
C LYS A 612 -17.25 -17.45 -1.82
N ARG A 613 -17.34 -16.13 -1.62
CA ARG A 613 -16.26 -15.20 -1.93
C ARG A 613 -14.96 -15.61 -1.23
N PRO A 614 -13.83 -15.67 -1.95
CA PRO A 614 -12.55 -16.00 -1.35
C PRO A 614 -12.04 -14.78 -0.58
N PHE A 615 -11.36 -15.03 0.54
CA PHE A 615 -10.52 -14.04 1.20
C PHE A 615 -9.06 -14.45 1.05
N VAL A 616 -8.31 -13.72 0.23
CA VAL A 616 -6.87 -13.90 0.02
C VAL A 616 -6.17 -12.57 0.33
N ILE A 617 -5.12 -12.62 1.14
CA ILE A 617 -4.24 -11.48 1.45
C ILE A 617 -2.81 -11.88 1.08
N SER A 618 -2.16 -11.09 0.21
CA SER A 618 -0.86 -11.40 -0.40
C SER A 618 0.19 -10.32 -0.14
N ARG A 619 1.45 -10.73 0.05
CA ARG A 619 2.57 -9.79 0.20
C ARG A 619 2.97 -9.22 -1.15
N SER A 620 3.38 -10.11 -2.06
CA SER A 620 3.77 -9.72 -3.41
C SER A 620 2.57 -9.47 -4.31
N THR A 621 2.69 -8.46 -5.19
CA THR A 621 1.60 -7.96 -6.04
C THR A 621 2.11 -7.46 -7.40
N PHE A 622 1.22 -7.43 -8.39
CA PHE A 622 1.45 -6.92 -9.75
C PHE A 622 0.11 -6.33 -10.29
N PRO A 623 0.09 -5.52 -11.36
CA PRO A 623 -1.13 -5.20 -12.11
C PRO A 623 -2.09 -6.40 -12.26
N SER A 624 -3.39 -6.14 -12.10
CA SER A 624 -4.49 -7.13 -11.98
C SER A 624 -4.65 -7.85 -10.64
N HIS A 625 -3.77 -7.67 -9.65
CA HIS A 625 -3.84 -8.40 -8.37
C HIS A 625 -5.15 -8.23 -7.59
N GLY A 626 -5.70 -7.01 -7.54
CA GLY A 626 -6.90 -6.68 -6.76
C GLY A 626 -8.18 -7.39 -7.23
N ARG A 627 -8.16 -7.99 -8.43
CA ARG A 627 -9.22 -8.86 -8.94
C ARG A 627 -9.28 -10.22 -8.23
N TYR A 628 -8.22 -10.60 -7.50
CA TYR A 628 -8.07 -11.93 -6.89
C TYR A 628 -7.78 -11.88 -5.38
N ALA A 629 -7.07 -10.85 -4.92
CA ALA A 629 -6.60 -10.77 -3.53
C ALA A 629 -6.42 -9.32 -3.04
N GLY A 630 -6.49 -9.14 -1.72
CA GLY A 630 -6.01 -7.94 -1.04
C GLY A 630 -4.51 -8.01 -0.73
N HIS A 631 -4.03 -7.02 0.04
CA HIS A 631 -2.61 -6.82 0.33
C HIS A 631 -2.40 -6.20 1.72
N TRP A 632 -1.22 -6.41 2.31
CA TRP A 632 -0.72 -5.63 3.45
C TRP A 632 0.72 -5.19 3.19
N THR A 633 1.09 -3.99 3.66
CA THR A 633 2.37 -3.32 3.34
C THR A 633 3.61 -3.94 4.01
N GLY A 634 3.58 -5.23 4.33
CA GLY A 634 4.69 -6.01 4.89
C GLY A 634 5.24 -5.53 6.24
N ASP A 635 6.50 -5.89 6.48
CA ASP A 635 7.23 -5.94 7.74
C ASP A 635 7.65 -4.54 8.27
N ILE A 636 6.65 -3.70 8.53
CA ILE A 636 6.85 -2.32 8.96
C ILE A 636 7.31 -2.20 10.43
N MET A 637 8.16 -1.21 10.70
CA MET A 637 8.66 -0.94 12.05
C MET A 637 7.59 -0.27 12.92
N SER A 638 7.50 -0.65 14.19
CA SER A 638 6.69 -0.03 15.25
C SER A 638 7.19 1.39 15.58
N SER A 639 6.88 2.33 14.69
CA SER A 639 7.36 3.71 14.74
C SER A 639 6.40 4.70 14.07
N TRP A 640 6.36 5.93 14.58
CA TRP A 640 5.60 7.05 14.02
C TRP A 640 5.93 7.33 12.54
N ASN A 641 7.18 7.12 12.12
CA ASN A 641 7.57 7.31 10.72
C ASN A 641 6.92 6.28 9.79
N HIS A 642 6.89 5.00 10.17
CA HIS A 642 6.17 4.00 9.38
C HIS A 642 4.66 4.23 9.42
N MET A 643 4.08 4.55 10.59
CA MET A 643 2.66 4.89 10.75
C MET A 643 2.21 6.10 9.90
N TYR A 644 3.11 7.02 9.56
CA TYR A 644 2.83 8.05 8.56
C TYR A 644 2.80 7.47 7.14
N HIS A 645 3.81 6.68 6.73
CA HIS A 645 3.94 6.18 5.36
C HIS A 645 2.90 5.10 4.98
N THR A 646 2.17 4.50 5.93
CA THR A 646 1.01 3.65 5.63
C THR A 646 -0.11 4.41 4.91
N ILE A 647 -0.22 5.73 5.10
CA ILE A 647 -1.25 6.58 4.48
C ILE A 647 -1.02 6.73 2.96
N PRO A 648 0.14 7.24 2.47
CA PRO A 648 0.43 7.26 1.04
C PRO A 648 0.45 5.85 0.43
N ALA A 649 0.94 4.82 1.13
CA ALA A 649 0.86 3.44 0.65
C ALA A 649 -0.59 2.99 0.41
N THR A 650 -1.49 3.23 1.37
CA THR A 650 -2.93 2.91 1.25
C THR A 650 -3.59 3.61 0.06
N MET A 651 -3.24 4.88 -0.18
CA MET A 651 -3.71 5.64 -1.35
C MET A 651 -3.14 5.11 -2.67
N LEU A 652 -1.84 4.82 -2.73
CA LEU A 652 -1.18 4.25 -3.91
C LEU A 652 -1.76 2.88 -4.28
N PHE A 653 -2.01 1.99 -3.32
CA PHE A 653 -2.64 0.70 -3.59
C PHE A 653 -4.11 0.82 -4.05
N ASN A 654 -4.85 1.85 -3.62
CA ASN A 654 -6.15 2.17 -4.23
C ASN A 654 -6.01 2.63 -5.69
N MET A 655 -4.99 3.44 -6.02
CA MET A 655 -4.66 3.78 -7.42
C MET A 655 -4.24 2.56 -8.25
N PHE A 656 -3.61 1.55 -7.64
CA PHE A 656 -3.22 0.30 -8.30
C PHE A 656 -4.39 -0.70 -8.48
N GLY A 657 -5.62 -0.34 -8.07
CA GLY A 657 -6.78 -1.23 -8.16
C GLY A 657 -6.80 -2.32 -7.08
N ILE A 658 -6.15 -2.11 -5.94
CA ILE A 658 -6.09 -3.03 -4.80
C ILE A 658 -6.68 -2.30 -3.57
N PRO A 659 -8.01 -2.07 -3.52
CA PRO A 659 -8.64 -1.30 -2.45
C PRO A 659 -8.65 -2.04 -1.10
N LEU A 660 -8.61 -3.38 -1.09
CA LEU A 660 -8.50 -4.19 0.11
C LEU A 660 -7.04 -4.23 0.60
N VAL A 661 -6.57 -3.07 1.05
CA VAL A 661 -5.21 -2.84 1.53
C VAL A 661 -5.20 -2.33 2.97
N GLY A 662 -4.15 -2.68 3.70
CA GLY A 662 -3.90 -2.22 5.06
C GLY A 662 -2.44 -2.32 5.44
N ALA A 663 -2.15 -2.00 6.70
CA ALA A 663 -0.83 -2.07 7.28
C ALA A 663 -0.94 -2.58 8.72
N ASP A 664 0.04 -3.36 9.18
CA ASP A 664 -0.04 -4.02 10.48
C ASP A 664 -0.10 -3.01 11.63
N VAL A 665 -1.26 -2.99 12.29
CA VAL A 665 -1.62 -1.98 13.27
C VAL A 665 -0.74 -2.11 14.52
N CYS A 666 -0.23 -0.96 14.96
CA CYS A 666 0.81 -0.78 15.99
C CYS A 666 2.26 -1.09 15.55
N GLY A 667 2.43 -1.69 14.36
CA GLY A 667 3.71 -2.07 13.75
C GLY A 667 4.08 -3.53 13.99
N PHE A 668 4.85 -4.11 13.07
CA PHE A 668 5.28 -5.52 13.14
C PHE A 668 6.64 -5.66 13.84
N HIS A 669 7.67 -4.96 13.35
CA HIS A 669 9.03 -5.07 13.87
C HIS A 669 9.34 -4.07 15.00
N GLY A 670 9.88 -4.60 16.10
CA GLY A 670 10.26 -3.82 17.28
C GLY A 670 9.08 -3.55 18.22
N ASN A 671 9.37 -3.35 19.51
CA ASN A 671 8.34 -3.08 20.51
C ASN A 671 7.62 -1.74 20.23
N THR A 672 6.30 -1.80 20.07
CA THR A 672 5.44 -0.62 20.08
C THR A 672 5.31 -0.04 21.50
N ASN A 673 4.54 1.03 21.67
CA ASN A 673 4.19 1.58 22.98
C ASN A 673 2.72 2.01 23.02
N GLU A 674 2.17 2.24 24.21
CA GLU A 674 0.74 2.53 24.40
C GLU A 674 0.27 3.76 23.59
N GLU A 675 1.03 4.86 23.57
CA GLU A 675 0.66 6.06 22.81
C GLU A 675 0.62 5.77 21.29
N LEU A 676 1.71 5.18 20.77
CA LEU A 676 1.80 4.82 19.36
C LEU A 676 0.69 3.83 18.96
N CYS A 677 0.43 2.81 19.78
CA CYS A 677 -0.56 1.79 19.46
C CYS A 677 -2.00 2.31 19.57
N VAL A 678 -2.30 3.27 20.46
CA VAL A 678 -3.58 3.99 20.45
C VAL A 678 -3.73 4.80 19.16
N ARG A 679 -2.72 5.58 18.74
CA ARG A 679 -2.78 6.37 17.49
C ARG A 679 -2.84 5.50 16.24
N TRP A 680 -2.13 4.38 16.21
CA TRP A 680 -2.17 3.44 15.09
C TRP A 680 -3.49 2.67 15.04
N THR A 681 -4.09 2.33 16.18
CA THR A 681 -5.45 1.73 16.20
C THR A 681 -6.50 2.73 15.72
N GLN A 682 -6.38 4.00 16.11
CA GLN A 682 -7.22 5.10 15.62
C GLN A 682 -7.11 5.27 14.09
N LEU A 683 -5.90 5.35 13.55
CA LEU A 683 -5.66 5.44 12.11
C LEU A 683 -6.12 4.16 11.37
N GLY A 684 -5.72 3.00 11.88
CA GLY A 684 -5.97 1.69 11.27
C GLY A 684 -7.44 1.30 11.23
N SER A 685 -8.27 1.86 12.12
CA SER A 685 -9.73 1.78 12.02
C SER A 685 -10.26 2.29 10.67
N PHE A 686 -9.49 3.12 9.97
CA PHE A 686 -9.79 3.66 8.64
C PHE A 686 -8.90 3.11 7.50
N TYR A 687 -8.09 2.06 7.73
CA TYR A 687 -7.56 1.25 6.63
C TYR A 687 -8.68 0.37 6.07
N PRO A 688 -8.82 0.17 4.74
CA PRO A 688 -9.82 -0.74 4.19
C PRO A 688 -9.73 -2.17 4.75
N PHE A 689 -8.53 -2.74 4.80
CA PHE A 689 -8.21 -3.97 5.56
C PHE A 689 -7.55 -3.59 6.90
N MET A 690 -8.05 -4.13 8.02
CA MET A 690 -7.55 -3.79 9.36
C MET A 690 -7.08 -5.02 10.14
N ARG A 691 -5.76 -5.22 10.19
CA ARG A 691 -5.08 -6.26 10.97
C ARG A 691 -4.13 -5.65 12.00
N ASN A 692 -4.18 -6.09 13.26
CA ASN A 692 -3.05 -5.99 14.18
C ASN A 692 -2.25 -7.30 14.08
N HIS A 693 -0.96 -7.19 13.84
CA HIS A 693 -0.02 -8.30 13.68
C HIS A 693 1.34 -7.89 14.24
N ASN A 694 2.09 -8.86 14.75
CA ASN A 694 3.26 -8.62 15.59
C ASN A 694 4.30 -9.75 15.42
N ASP A 695 5.57 -9.40 15.55
CA ASP A 695 6.73 -10.28 15.38
C ASP A 695 6.96 -11.17 16.63
N LEU A 696 7.61 -12.33 16.42
CA LEU A 696 7.78 -13.42 17.38
C LEU A 696 8.44 -12.99 18.69
N HIS A 697 9.39 -12.06 18.60
CA HIS A 697 10.24 -11.67 19.73
C HIS A 697 9.84 -10.34 20.39
N GLN A 698 8.71 -9.75 19.97
CA GLN A 698 8.22 -8.48 20.50
C GLN A 698 7.22 -8.68 21.66
N GLN A 699 7.11 -7.66 22.50
CA GLN A 699 6.06 -7.57 23.52
C GLN A 699 4.68 -7.63 22.88
N SER A 700 3.72 -8.21 23.62
CA SER A 700 2.32 -8.25 23.21
C SER A 700 1.73 -6.85 23.00
N GLN A 701 0.87 -6.72 21.99
CA GLN A 701 0.25 -5.46 21.56
C GLN A 701 -1.23 -5.62 21.16
N GLU A 702 -1.84 -6.72 21.57
CA GLU A 702 -3.27 -6.97 21.47
C GLU A 702 -4.03 -5.89 22.27
N PRO A 703 -5.14 -5.30 21.77
CA PRO A 703 -5.77 -4.15 22.41
C PRO A 703 -6.10 -4.29 23.90
N TYR A 704 -6.31 -5.51 24.42
CA TYR A 704 -6.61 -5.77 25.82
C TYR A 704 -5.42 -5.63 26.79
N VAL A 705 -4.17 -5.56 26.34
CA VAL A 705 -2.97 -5.54 27.23
C VAL A 705 -2.65 -4.17 27.81
N TYR A 706 -3.14 -3.09 27.18
CA TYR A 706 -2.85 -1.71 27.55
C TYR A 706 -3.69 -1.19 28.74
N SER A 707 -3.41 0.02 29.20
CA SER A 707 -4.18 0.69 30.25
C SER A 707 -5.68 0.78 29.92
N LYS A 708 -6.55 0.89 30.94
CA LYS A 708 -8.00 0.99 30.69
C LYS A 708 -8.40 2.24 29.90
N THR A 709 -7.60 3.30 29.94
CA THR A 709 -7.77 4.50 29.11
C THR A 709 -7.42 4.22 27.64
N ALA A 710 -6.29 3.55 27.37
CA ALA A 710 -5.94 3.11 26.02
C ALA A 710 -6.94 2.09 25.45
N GLN A 711 -7.39 1.14 26.26
CA GLN A 711 -8.46 0.21 25.90
C GLN A 711 -9.75 0.94 25.51
N ALA A 712 -10.12 2.01 26.22
CA ALA A 712 -11.28 2.83 25.86
C ALA A 712 -11.09 3.55 24.51
N ALA A 713 -9.93 4.17 24.28
CA ALA A 713 -9.60 4.84 23.03
C ALA A 713 -9.58 3.88 21.82
N MET A 714 -8.98 2.69 21.98
CA MET A 714 -8.96 1.63 20.98
C MET A 714 -10.37 1.11 20.67
N ARG A 715 -11.17 0.81 21.72
CA ARG A 715 -12.56 0.35 21.59
C ARG A 715 -13.45 1.38 20.90
N LYS A 716 -13.30 2.67 21.21
CA LYS A 716 -13.99 3.80 20.56
C LYS A 716 -13.68 3.84 19.06
N ALA A 717 -12.42 3.69 18.66
CA ALA A 717 -12.02 3.63 17.26
C ALA A 717 -12.58 2.39 16.53
N LEU A 718 -12.45 1.20 17.14
CA LEU A 718 -12.98 -0.06 16.59
C LEU A 718 -14.50 0.00 16.42
N PHE A 719 -15.28 0.42 17.41
CA PHE A 719 -16.73 0.55 17.23
C PHE A 719 -17.12 1.65 16.24
N THR A 720 -16.34 2.74 16.12
CA THR A 720 -16.56 3.75 15.06
C THR A 720 -16.41 3.12 13.66
N ARG A 721 -15.41 2.26 13.44
CA ARG A 721 -15.28 1.46 12.21
C ARG A 721 -16.49 0.57 12.00
N TYR A 722 -16.89 -0.20 13.01
CA TYR A 722 -17.99 -1.16 12.90
C TYR A 722 -19.32 -0.48 12.55
N SER A 723 -19.57 0.73 13.07
CA SER A 723 -20.74 1.53 12.70
C SER A 723 -20.73 1.97 11.23
N LEU A 724 -19.54 2.18 10.64
CA LEU A 724 -19.34 2.64 9.26
C LEU A 724 -19.25 1.51 8.23
N LEU A 725 -19.32 0.24 8.62
CA LEU A 725 -19.16 -0.89 7.70
C LEU A 725 -20.16 -0.91 6.52
N PRO A 726 -21.45 -0.52 6.66
CA PRO A 726 -22.35 -0.44 5.50
C PRO A 726 -21.88 0.59 4.45
N PHE A 727 -21.30 1.71 4.90
CA PHE A 727 -20.70 2.71 4.01
C PHE A 727 -19.42 2.18 3.36
N LEU A 728 -18.50 1.59 4.14
CA LEU A 728 -17.26 1.01 3.61
C LEU A 728 -17.56 -0.12 2.60
N TYR A 729 -18.52 -0.99 2.89
CA TYR A 729 -18.97 -2.05 1.99
C TYR A 729 -19.60 -1.50 0.71
N THR A 730 -20.34 -0.39 0.80
CA THR A 730 -20.87 0.32 -0.39
C THR A 730 -19.75 0.95 -1.22
N LEU A 731 -18.65 1.42 -0.61
CA LEU A 731 -17.46 1.85 -1.36
C LEU A 731 -16.77 0.68 -2.06
N PHE A 732 -16.67 -0.48 -1.41
CA PHE A 732 -16.15 -1.70 -2.03
C PHE A 732 -17.02 -2.20 -3.20
N HIS A 733 -18.35 -2.11 -3.08
CA HIS A 733 -19.26 -2.38 -4.19
C HIS A 733 -18.92 -1.49 -5.39
N LYS A 734 -18.80 -0.18 -5.19
CA LYS A 734 -18.43 0.78 -6.25
C LYS A 734 -17.05 0.53 -6.86
N ALA A 735 -16.10 0.03 -6.07
CA ALA A 735 -14.80 -0.40 -6.59
C ALA A 735 -14.94 -1.60 -7.52
N HIS A 736 -15.77 -2.58 -7.13
CA HIS A 736 -16.04 -3.78 -7.89
C HIS A 736 -16.92 -3.56 -9.15
N SER A 737 -17.95 -2.70 -9.09
CA SER A 737 -18.88 -2.43 -10.19
C SER A 737 -18.42 -1.35 -11.16
N ASP A 738 -17.80 -0.28 -10.65
CA ASP A 738 -17.55 0.96 -11.39
C ASP A 738 -16.06 1.36 -11.43
N GLY A 739 -15.16 0.60 -10.79
CA GLY A 739 -13.74 0.94 -10.68
C GLY A 739 -13.45 2.19 -9.82
N GLU A 740 -14.36 2.56 -8.91
CA GLU A 740 -14.14 3.66 -7.96
C GLU A 740 -13.10 3.30 -6.89
N MET A 741 -12.27 4.25 -6.44
CA MET A 741 -11.38 4.04 -5.30
C MET A 741 -12.14 4.11 -3.95
N VAL A 742 -11.73 3.27 -2.99
CA VAL A 742 -12.29 3.26 -1.61
C VAL A 742 -11.62 4.34 -0.75
N VAL A 743 -10.28 4.38 -0.73
CA VAL A 743 -9.49 5.46 -0.11
C VAL A 743 -8.99 6.39 -1.20
N ARG A 744 -9.12 7.71 -0.99
CA ARG A 744 -8.75 8.74 -1.99
C ARG A 744 -7.85 9.84 -1.41
N PRO A 745 -6.86 10.32 -2.17
CA PRO A 745 -6.19 11.58 -1.88
C PRO A 745 -7.15 12.77 -1.91
N LEU A 746 -6.88 13.80 -1.10
CA LEU A 746 -7.64 15.07 -1.17
C LEU A 746 -7.49 15.72 -2.56
N SER A 747 -6.32 15.60 -3.19
CA SER A 747 -6.05 16.06 -4.56
C SER A 747 -6.86 15.37 -5.65
N PHE A 748 -7.53 14.24 -5.35
CA PHE A 748 -8.38 13.55 -6.30
C PHE A 748 -9.87 13.94 -6.15
N GLU A 749 -10.28 14.36 -4.96
CA GLU A 749 -11.63 14.86 -4.67
C GLU A 749 -11.78 16.38 -4.80
N PHE A 750 -10.65 17.10 -4.79
CA PHE A 750 -10.54 18.55 -4.90
C PHE A 750 -9.40 18.98 -5.84
N PRO A 751 -9.27 18.43 -7.07
CA PRO A 751 -8.10 18.63 -7.94
C PRO A 751 -7.88 20.08 -8.41
N GLN A 752 -8.89 20.95 -8.25
CA GLN A 752 -8.83 22.38 -8.54
C GLN A 752 -8.20 23.21 -7.39
N ASP A 753 -7.92 22.58 -6.24
CA ASP A 753 -7.31 23.21 -5.07
C ASP A 753 -5.82 22.84 -4.98
N PRO A 754 -4.88 23.72 -5.39
CA PRO A 754 -3.46 23.38 -5.49
C PRO A 754 -2.80 23.08 -4.13
N ASN A 755 -3.43 23.47 -3.02
CA ASN A 755 -2.95 23.13 -1.68
C ASN A 755 -3.06 21.62 -1.41
N THR A 756 -4.03 20.95 -2.03
CA THR A 756 -4.29 19.51 -1.81
C THR A 756 -3.29 18.60 -2.50
N LEU A 757 -2.57 19.09 -3.52
CA LEU A 757 -1.64 18.30 -4.35
C LEU A 757 -0.57 17.57 -3.54
N ILE A 758 -0.12 18.15 -2.41
CA ILE A 758 0.95 17.61 -1.56
C ILE A 758 0.45 16.99 -0.24
N ILE A 759 -0.86 16.78 -0.09
CA ILE A 759 -1.42 16.26 1.18
C ILE A 759 -1.44 14.73 1.16
N ASP A 760 -0.51 14.15 1.91
CA ASP A 760 -0.40 12.71 2.15
C ASP A 760 -0.57 12.30 3.63
N ARG A 761 -0.93 13.27 4.49
CA ARG A 761 -1.18 13.08 5.94
C ARG A 761 -2.66 12.98 6.30
N GLN A 762 -3.54 13.22 5.33
CA GLN A 762 -5.00 13.12 5.44
C GLN A 762 -5.50 12.36 4.21
N PHE A 763 -6.63 11.67 4.33
CA PHE A 763 -7.24 10.94 3.22
C PHE A 763 -8.77 10.91 3.36
N MET A 764 -9.43 10.56 2.26
CA MET A 764 -10.88 10.42 2.19
C MET A 764 -11.28 8.94 2.14
N TRP A 765 -12.41 8.59 2.76
CA TRP A 765 -13.21 7.41 2.39
C TRP A 765 -14.29 7.83 1.39
N GLY A 766 -14.18 7.30 0.17
CA GLY A 766 -14.90 7.77 -0.99
C GLY A 766 -14.75 9.28 -1.18
N LYS A 767 -15.86 9.96 -1.43
CA LYS A 767 -15.96 11.42 -1.54
C LYS A 767 -16.46 12.15 -0.30
N ALA A 768 -16.75 11.42 0.78
CA ALA A 768 -17.71 11.85 1.79
C ALA A 768 -17.19 11.95 3.23
N LEU A 769 -16.10 11.25 3.57
CA LEU A 769 -15.55 11.21 4.94
C LEU A 769 -14.06 11.55 4.91
N LEU A 770 -13.63 12.59 5.62
CA LEU A 770 -12.24 13.05 5.73
C LEU A 770 -11.63 12.56 7.06
N ILE A 771 -10.49 11.89 6.98
CA ILE A 771 -9.74 11.36 8.13
C ILE A 771 -8.47 12.19 8.34
N SER A 772 -8.29 12.69 9.56
CA SER A 772 -7.17 13.54 9.99
C SER A 772 -6.49 12.93 11.25
N PRO A 773 -5.48 12.06 11.07
CA PRO A 773 -4.80 11.33 12.13
C PRO A 773 -3.68 12.14 12.82
N VAL A 774 -3.41 11.82 14.09
CA VAL A 774 -2.22 12.31 14.80
C VAL A 774 -1.02 11.41 14.49
N LEU A 775 0.02 12.00 13.90
CA LEU A 775 1.19 11.29 13.37
C LEU A 775 2.51 11.61 14.11
N ALA A 776 2.44 12.20 15.30
CA ALA A 776 3.60 12.52 16.13
C ALA A 776 3.32 12.28 17.64
N PRO A 777 4.35 11.93 18.45
CA PRO A 777 4.20 11.68 19.87
C PRO A 777 3.89 12.95 20.67
N LYS A 778 3.11 12.80 21.74
CA LYS A 778 2.66 13.85 22.67
C LYS A 778 1.83 14.97 22.03
N THR A 779 1.39 14.77 20.79
CA THR A 779 0.53 15.69 20.05
C THR A 779 -0.91 15.58 20.54
N VAL A 780 -1.45 16.71 21.00
CA VAL A 780 -2.83 16.87 21.52
C VAL A 780 -3.69 17.83 20.70
N GLU A 781 -3.12 18.47 19.68
CA GLU A 781 -3.78 19.32 18.70
C GLU A 781 -3.18 19.06 17.31
N LEU A 782 -3.97 19.16 16.25
CA LEU A 782 -3.58 18.79 14.89
C LEU A 782 -3.98 19.87 13.88
N SER A 783 -2.98 20.52 13.26
CA SER A 783 -3.22 21.38 12.10
C SER A 783 -3.57 20.52 10.89
N SER A 784 -4.84 20.60 10.45
CA SER A 784 -5.42 19.78 9.38
C SER A 784 -5.91 20.68 8.27
N TYR A 785 -5.65 20.33 7.00
CA TYR A 785 -6.23 21.07 5.88
C TYR A 785 -7.69 20.66 5.67
N PHE A 786 -8.54 21.63 5.36
CA PHE A 786 -9.90 21.40 4.91
C PHE A 786 -10.14 22.13 3.58
N PRO A 787 -10.37 21.38 2.49
CA PRO A 787 -10.78 21.94 1.21
C PRO A 787 -12.12 22.72 1.29
N PRO A 788 -12.42 23.60 0.30
CA PRO A 788 -13.62 24.44 0.29
C PRO A 788 -14.94 23.63 0.28
N ALA A 789 -15.49 23.39 1.47
CA ALA A 789 -16.79 22.79 1.73
C ALA A 789 -17.16 23.01 3.21
N THR A 790 -18.42 22.76 3.55
CA THR A 790 -18.86 22.57 4.93
C THR A 790 -18.54 21.14 5.37
N TRP A 791 -18.02 21.00 6.58
CA TRP A 791 -17.56 19.73 7.16
C TRP A 791 -18.14 19.57 8.57
N TYR A 792 -18.77 18.43 8.83
CA TYR A 792 -19.43 18.11 10.11
C TYR A 792 -18.62 17.08 10.89
N SER A 793 -18.48 17.24 12.21
CA SER A 793 -17.82 16.24 13.07
C SER A 793 -18.61 14.93 13.09
N LEU A 794 -17.95 13.80 12.80
CA LEU A 794 -18.57 12.47 12.87
C LEU A 794 -19.06 12.14 14.30
N TYR A 795 -18.40 12.67 15.32
CA TYR A 795 -18.66 12.35 16.73
C TYR A 795 -19.91 13.02 17.30
N ASP A 796 -20.53 13.96 16.56
CA ASP A 796 -21.82 14.54 16.93
C ASP A 796 -23.02 13.67 16.54
N VAL A 797 -22.84 12.60 15.76
CA VAL A 797 -23.90 11.62 15.41
C VAL A 797 -24.30 10.82 16.65
N SER A 798 -25.59 10.72 17.02
CA SER A 798 -26.01 10.02 18.24
C SER A 798 -25.57 8.56 18.35
N ILE A 799 -25.51 7.81 17.24
CA ILE A 799 -24.97 6.43 17.22
C ILE A 799 -23.49 6.42 17.66
N VAL A 800 -22.69 7.37 17.17
CA VAL A 800 -21.24 7.45 17.47
C VAL A 800 -21.00 8.08 18.85
N SER A 801 -21.77 9.11 19.21
CA SER A 801 -21.68 9.82 20.50
C SER A 801 -22.23 9.01 21.68
N SER A 802 -22.99 7.95 21.42
CA SER A 802 -23.48 7.00 22.44
C SER A 802 -22.48 5.88 22.79
N LEU A 803 -21.37 5.78 22.04
CA LEU A 803 -20.31 4.83 22.35
C LEU A 803 -19.70 5.13 23.73
N PRO A 804 -19.39 4.10 24.55
CA PRO A 804 -18.77 4.31 25.86
C PRO A 804 -17.49 5.14 25.81
N SER A 805 -17.29 5.99 26.82
CA SER A 805 -16.13 6.87 27.01
C SER A 805 -16.06 8.15 26.14
N TYR A 806 -17.19 8.64 25.62
CA TYR A 806 -17.23 9.99 25.04
C TYR A 806 -17.21 11.09 26.12
N HIS A 807 -16.07 11.79 26.28
CA HIS A 807 -15.95 12.99 27.11
C HIS A 807 -15.93 14.25 26.24
N LEU A 808 -16.94 15.10 26.38
CA LEU A 808 -17.07 16.36 25.66
C LEU A 808 -16.03 17.41 26.10
N GLN A 809 -14.95 17.54 25.34
CA GLN A 809 -14.36 18.85 25.07
C GLN A 809 -14.94 19.39 23.76
N ARG A 810 -15.33 20.66 23.75
CA ARG A 810 -16.09 21.26 22.65
C ARG A 810 -15.18 21.54 21.45
N LEU A 811 -15.21 20.68 20.44
CA LEU A 811 -14.88 21.08 19.07
C LEU A 811 -16.04 21.89 18.48
N GLU A 812 -15.76 22.69 17.46
CA GLU A 812 -16.82 23.22 16.59
C GLU A 812 -17.39 22.08 15.75
N SER A 813 -18.66 21.78 15.95
CA SER A 813 -19.41 20.69 15.31
C SER A 813 -19.54 20.80 13.79
N THR A 814 -19.46 22.03 13.28
CA THR A 814 -19.59 22.39 11.86
C THR A 814 -18.50 23.40 11.49
N LEU A 815 -17.63 23.03 10.56
CA LEU A 815 -16.58 23.89 10.01
C LEU A 815 -16.98 24.35 8.60
N THR A 816 -16.82 25.64 8.28
CA THR A 816 -17.07 26.21 6.93
C THR A 816 -15.80 26.83 6.29
N PRO A 817 -14.70 26.08 6.13
CA PRO A 817 -13.44 26.55 5.56
C PRO A 817 -13.52 26.95 4.08
N LYS A 818 -12.64 27.86 3.68
CA LYS A 818 -12.48 28.30 2.28
C LYS A 818 -11.24 27.72 1.59
N GLY A 819 -10.83 26.51 1.98
CA GLY A 819 -9.54 25.93 1.58
C GLY A 819 -8.41 26.42 2.48
N GLN A 820 -8.36 25.92 3.72
CA GLN A 820 -7.41 26.41 4.74
C GLN A 820 -7.02 25.32 5.75
N TYR A 821 -5.90 25.53 6.44
CA TYR A 821 -5.56 24.77 7.64
C TYR A 821 -6.39 25.24 8.84
N ILE A 822 -6.86 24.29 9.66
CA ILE A 822 -7.54 24.52 10.94
C ILE A 822 -6.81 23.71 12.02
N LEU A 823 -6.55 24.33 13.17
CA LEU A 823 -6.02 23.65 14.35
C LEU A 823 -7.16 22.95 15.09
N LEU A 824 -7.16 21.61 15.10
CA LEU A 824 -8.18 20.80 15.75
C LEU A 824 -7.68 20.25 17.08
N PRO A 825 -8.47 20.28 18.17
CA PRO A 825 -8.22 19.44 19.34
C PRO A 825 -8.12 17.97 18.93
N ALA A 826 -7.08 17.30 19.42
CA ALA A 826 -6.79 15.90 19.11
C ALA A 826 -6.19 15.17 20.33
N PRO A 827 -6.87 15.13 21.50
CA PRO A 827 -6.40 14.38 22.68
C PRO A 827 -6.19 12.89 22.37
N LEU A 828 -5.51 12.16 23.27
CA LEU A 828 -5.07 10.78 23.02
C LEU A 828 -6.21 9.82 22.68
N ASP A 829 -7.43 10.07 23.16
CA ASP A 829 -8.61 9.24 22.88
C ASP A 829 -9.30 9.55 21.53
N THR A 830 -8.81 10.54 20.77
CA THR A 830 -9.54 11.16 19.66
C THR A 830 -8.68 11.29 18.40
N ILE A 831 -9.23 10.79 17.30
CA ILE A 831 -8.80 11.04 15.91
C ILE A 831 -9.85 11.96 15.26
N ASN A 832 -9.43 12.89 14.40
CA ASN A 832 -10.36 13.83 13.78
C ASN A 832 -10.97 13.24 12.52
N VAL A 833 -12.30 13.17 12.45
CA VAL A 833 -13.04 12.54 11.34
C VAL A 833 -14.27 13.39 11.02
N HIS A 834 -14.40 13.81 9.77
CA HIS A 834 -15.41 14.79 9.34
C HIS A 834 -16.19 14.33 8.11
N VAL A 835 -17.51 14.55 8.11
CA VAL A 835 -18.43 14.27 7.01
C VAL A 835 -18.59 15.50 6.12
N ARG A 836 -18.37 15.36 4.82
CA ARG A 836 -18.53 16.42 3.81
C ARG A 836 -20.00 16.76 3.59
N GLU A 837 -20.31 18.03 3.38
CA GLU A 837 -21.65 18.45 2.97
C GLU A 837 -22.13 17.81 1.66
N GLY A 838 -23.44 17.70 1.50
CA GLY A 838 -24.07 17.08 0.32
C GLY A 838 -24.06 15.55 0.33
N CYS A 839 -23.57 14.90 1.39
CA CYS A 839 -23.42 13.45 1.47
C CYS A 839 -24.42 12.79 2.43
N ILE A 840 -24.83 11.56 2.12
CA ILE A 840 -25.56 10.69 3.05
C ILE A 840 -24.76 9.39 3.22
N LEU A 841 -24.53 8.97 4.47
CA LEU A 841 -23.76 7.76 4.78
C LEU A 841 -24.65 6.76 5.53
N PRO A 842 -24.75 5.49 5.08
CA PRO A 842 -25.40 4.44 5.84
C PRO A 842 -24.52 3.97 7.00
N LEU A 843 -25.14 3.80 8.17
CA LEU A 843 -24.54 3.25 9.38
C LEU A 843 -25.28 1.97 9.81
N GLN A 844 -24.66 1.21 10.70
CA GLN A 844 -25.30 0.16 11.49
C GLN A 844 -25.01 0.38 12.98
N GLU A 845 -25.92 -0.05 13.86
CA GLU A 845 -25.59 -0.15 15.29
C GLU A 845 -24.51 -1.24 15.46
N PRO A 846 -23.33 -0.93 16.02
CA PRO A 846 -22.18 -1.83 15.96
C PRO A 846 -22.29 -2.99 16.96
N ASN A 847 -21.48 -4.03 16.74
CA ASN A 847 -21.34 -5.17 17.66
C ASN A 847 -19.90 -5.69 17.62
N THR A 848 -19.54 -6.69 18.44
CA THR A 848 -18.15 -7.20 18.49
C THR A 848 -17.76 -8.07 17.30
N THR A 849 -18.72 -8.60 16.54
CA THR A 849 -18.49 -9.30 15.27
C THR A 849 -19.44 -8.75 14.20
N THR A 850 -19.09 -8.84 12.92
CA THR A 850 -20.02 -8.51 11.82
C THR A 850 -21.17 -9.51 11.73
N THR A 851 -20.95 -10.78 12.10
CA THR A 851 -22.01 -11.79 12.23
C THR A 851 -23.13 -11.31 13.16
N ALA A 852 -22.78 -10.65 14.27
CA ALA A 852 -23.74 -10.06 15.18
C ALA A 852 -24.21 -8.65 14.73
N SER A 853 -23.31 -7.80 14.21
CA SER A 853 -23.68 -6.44 13.83
C SER A 853 -24.61 -6.39 12.62
N ARG A 854 -24.49 -7.31 11.65
CA ARG A 854 -25.34 -7.34 10.45
C ARG A 854 -26.82 -7.56 10.75
N GLY A 855 -27.15 -8.13 11.91
CA GLY A 855 -28.52 -8.25 12.42
C GLY A 855 -29.06 -7.02 13.17
N ASN A 856 -28.21 -6.03 13.47
CA ASN A 856 -28.59 -4.82 14.20
C ASN A 856 -29.23 -3.75 13.27
N PRO A 857 -29.99 -2.79 13.82
CA PRO A 857 -30.61 -1.69 13.06
C PRO A 857 -29.62 -0.88 12.23
N LEU A 858 -30.07 -0.47 11.03
CA LEU A 858 -29.39 0.50 10.18
C LEU A 858 -29.81 1.94 10.55
N GLY A 859 -28.88 2.89 10.35
CA GLY A 859 -29.10 4.32 10.53
C GLY A 859 -28.54 5.14 9.37
N LEU A 860 -28.83 6.44 9.35
CA LEU A 860 -28.35 7.38 8.32
C LEU A 860 -27.73 8.64 8.93
N ILE A 861 -26.54 9.00 8.47
CA ILE A 861 -26.02 10.36 8.57
C ILE A 861 -26.48 11.13 7.33
N VAL A 862 -27.12 12.28 7.51
CA VAL A 862 -27.47 13.20 6.43
C VAL A 862 -26.73 14.52 6.62
N ALA A 863 -25.65 14.73 5.88
CA ALA A 863 -24.87 15.97 5.86
C ALA A 863 -25.43 16.91 4.79
N LEU A 864 -26.34 17.81 5.18
CA LEU A 864 -26.94 18.76 4.24
C LEU A 864 -25.91 19.73 3.69
N SER A 865 -26.05 20.10 2.42
CA SER A 865 -25.33 21.22 1.81
C SER A 865 -25.96 22.56 2.13
N ASN A 866 -25.26 23.65 1.81
CA ASN A 866 -25.78 25.03 1.84
C ASN A 866 -27.01 25.28 0.93
N ARG A 867 -27.45 24.28 0.15
CA ARG A 867 -28.72 24.26 -0.63
C ARG A 867 -29.75 23.26 -0.07
N GLU A 868 -29.61 22.88 1.20
CA GLU A 868 -30.41 21.85 1.89
C GLU A 868 -30.51 20.50 1.16
N ALA A 869 -29.49 20.18 0.34
CA ALA A 869 -29.47 19.00 -0.49
C ALA A 869 -28.39 18.02 -0.06
N ALA A 870 -28.66 16.71 -0.11
CA ALA A 870 -27.66 15.66 0.04
C ALA A 870 -28.03 14.40 -0.76
N ARG A 871 -27.03 13.61 -1.17
CA ARG A 871 -27.20 12.27 -1.78
C ARG A 871 -26.26 11.26 -1.13
N GLY A 872 -26.72 10.03 -0.98
CA GLY A 872 -25.88 8.86 -0.70
C GLY A 872 -26.50 7.60 -1.28
N GLU A 873 -25.87 6.47 -1.00
CA GLU A 873 -26.40 5.15 -1.36
C GLU A 873 -25.94 4.08 -0.36
N LEU A 874 -26.65 2.94 -0.37
CA LEU A 874 -26.32 1.72 0.37
C LEU A 874 -26.45 0.53 -0.59
N PHE A 875 -25.39 -0.26 -0.71
CA PHE A 875 -25.43 -1.60 -1.28
C PHE A 875 -25.47 -2.64 -0.15
N TRP A 876 -26.37 -3.62 -0.26
CA TRP A 876 -26.55 -4.65 0.76
C TRP A 876 -27.01 -5.98 0.14
N ASP A 877 -26.23 -7.03 0.37
CA ASP A 877 -26.52 -8.41 0.01
C ASP A 877 -26.34 -9.33 1.24
N ASP A 878 -26.25 -10.64 1.05
CA ASP A 878 -26.06 -11.60 2.16
C ASP A 878 -24.71 -11.46 2.88
N GLY A 879 -23.71 -10.88 2.21
CA GLY A 879 -22.40 -10.57 2.74
C GLY A 879 -21.26 -11.49 2.30
N ASP A 880 -21.52 -12.65 1.69
CA ASP A 880 -20.44 -13.57 1.27
C ASP A 880 -20.70 -14.48 0.06
N SER A 881 -21.90 -14.48 -0.54
CA SER A 881 -22.17 -15.26 -1.77
C SER A 881 -21.44 -14.73 -3.00
N LEU A 882 -21.13 -15.66 -3.92
CA LEU A 882 -20.51 -15.37 -5.22
C LEU A 882 -21.50 -14.63 -6.15
N SER A 883 -20.98 -13.66 -6.89
CA SER A 883 -21.66 -12.94 -7.98
C SER A 883 -23.07 -12.40 -7.68
N THR A 884 -23.32 -11.95 -6.45
CA THR A 884 -24.60 -11.35 -6.04
C THR A 884 -24.96 -10.15 -6.92
N TYR A 885 -23.97 -9.31 -7.26
CA TYR A 885 -24.15 -8.14 -8.11
C TYR A 885 -24.55 -8.52 -9.54
N GLU A 886 -23.84 -9.46 -10.17
CA GLU A 886 -24.11 -9.88 -11.56
C GLU A 886 -25.42 -10.67 -11.69
N ASN A 887 -25.84 -11.39 -10.65
CA ASN A 887 -27.12 -12.10 -10.62
C ASN A 887 -28.33 -11.19 -10.31
N GLY A 888 -28.13 -10.07 -9.60
CA GLY A 888 -29.21 -9.26 -9.03
C GLY A 888 -29.63 -9.64 -7.61
N ASP A 889 -28.89 -10.51 -6.92
CA ASP A 889 -29.16 -11.00 -5.56
C ASP A 889 -28.76 -9.97 -4.47
N TYR A 890 -29.17 -8.71 -4.63
CA TYR A 890 -28.81 -7.60 -3.74
C TYR A 890 -29.92 -6.54 -3.63
N THR A 891 -29.79 -5.68 -2.61
CA THR A 891 -30.57 -4.45 -2.43
C THR A 891 -29.65 -3.24 -2.59
N HIS A 892 -30.03 -2.31 -3.47
CA HIS A 892 -29.33 -1.03 -3.63
C HIS A 892 -30.32 0.12 -3.44
N ILE A 893 -30.04 1.00 -2.48
CA ILE A 893 -30.91 2.10 -2.08
C ILE A 893 -30.16 3.42 -2.34
N ILE A 894 -30.79 4.35 -3.04
CA ILE A 894 -30.30 5.72 -3.20
C ILE A 894 -31.05 6.62 -2.24
N PHE A 895 -30.31 7.33 -1.38
CA PHE A 895 -30.87 8.31 -0.45
C PHE A 895 -30.77 9.72 -1.04
N LEU A 896 -31.83 10.50 -0.91
CA LEU A 896 -31.90 11.90 -1.35
C LEU A 896 -32.55 12.76 -0.26
N ALA A 897 -31.89 13.87 0.08
CA ALA A 897 -32.46 14.96 0.87
C ALA A 897 -32.49 16.23 0.02
N ARG A 898 -33.61 16.98 0.07
CA ARG A 898 -33.84 18.30 -0.53
C ARG A 898 -34.94 19.01 0.26
N ASN A 899 -34.86 20.33 0.45
CA ASN A 899 -35.89 21.18 1.08
C ASN A 899 -36.42 20.59 2.40
N VAL A 900 -35.55 20.45 3.41
CA VAL A 900 -35.68 19.41 4.44
C VAL A 900 -36.51 19.85 5.66
N ASN A 901 -37.84 19.78 5.50
CA ASN A 901 -38.76 19.88 6.64
C ASN A 901 -38.86 18.58 7.47
N GLY A 902 -38.40 17.43 6.94
CA GLY A 902 -38.35 16.16 7.67
C GLY A 902 -37.56 15.06 6.94
N VAL A 903 -37.08 14.05 7.69
CA VAL A 903 -36.30 12.91 7.15
C VAL A 903 -36.72 11.60 7.84
N VAL A 904 -36.63 10.49 7.11
CA VAL A 904 -37.20 9.18 7.49
C VAL A 904 -36.20 8.04 7.31
N LEU A 905 -35.84 7.36 8.41
CA LEU A 905 -35.53 5.92 8.55
C LEU A 905 -34.95 5.65 9.94
N GLY A 906 -35.31 4.53 10.59
CA GLY A 906 -34.73 4.07 11.86
C GLY A 906 -34.30 5.19 12.83
N THR A 907 -32.98 5.28 13.02
CA THR A 907 -32.26 6.44 13.57
C THR A 907 -31.68 7.27 12.40
N VAL A 908 -32.14 8.51 12.25
CA VAL A 908 -31.49 9.51 11.37
C VAL A 908 -30.82 10.57 12.24
N SER A 909 -29.56 10.89 11.93
CA SER A 909 -28.89 12.12 12.37
C SER A 909 -28.79 13.07 11.18
N VAL A 910 -29.53 14.18 11.22
CA VAL A 910 -29.50 15.22 10.17
C VAL A 910 -28.66 16.39 10.66
N PHE A 911 -27.59 16.69 9.94
CA PHE A 911 -26.72 17.85 10.16
C PHE A 911 -27.16 19.05 9.34
N GLY A 912 -26.87 20.25 9.86
CA GLY A 912 -27.06 21.50 9.10
C GLY A 912 -28.51 21.98 9.01
N VAL A 913 -29.43 21.40 9.79
CA VAL A 913 -30.83 21.87 9.86
C VAL A 913 -30.82 23.29 10.44
N ALA A 914 -31.33 24.27 9.69
CA ALA A 914 -31.09 25.70 9.99
C ALA A 914 -31.81 26.21 11.25
N SER A 915 -32.95 25.61 11.59
CA SER A 915 -33.84 25.98 12.70
C SER A 915 -34.46 24.74 13.35
N PRO A 916 -34.98 24.83 14.59
CA PRO A 916 -35.74 23.74 15.18
C PRO A 916 -36.97 23.40 14.32
N PRO A 917 -37.21 22.12 13.99
CA PRO A 917 -38.46 21.73 13.32
C PRO A 917 -39.63 21.85 14.30
N LEU A 918 -40.77 22.34 13.82
CA LEU A 918 -42.02 22.37 14.59
C LEU A 918 -42.59 20.96 14.76
N ASP A 919 -42.64 20.20 13.65
CA ASP A 919 -43.23 18.86 13.57
C ASP A 919 -42.31 17.90 12.80
N VAL A 920 -42.53 16.60 12.99
CA VAL A 920 -41.81 15.53 12.28
C VAL A 920 -42.77 14.42 11.89
N SER A 921 -42.76 13.99 10.62
CA SER A 921 -43.54 12.84 10.16
C SER A 921 -42.71 11.78 9.44
N VAL A 922 -43.22 10.55 9.46
CA VAL A 922 -42.72 9.36 8.75
C VAL A 922 -43.89 8.80 7.96
N ASN A 923 -43.77 8.74 6.63
CA ASN A 923 -44.84 8.26 5.73
C ASN A 923 -46.22 8.92 6.00
N GLY A 924 -46.23 10.20 6.37
CA GLY A 924 -47.42 10.97 6.73
C GLY A 924 -47.87 10.87 8.20
N VAL A 925 -47.27 10.00 9.00
CA VAL A 925 -47.59 9.83 10.43
C VAL A 925 -46.65 10.68 11.29
N TRP A 926 -47.19 11.56 12.13
CA TRP A 926 -46.42 12.40 13.06
C TRP A 926 -45.72 11.58 14.15
N ILE A 927 -44.53 12.00 14.58
CA ILE A 927 -43.75 11.38 15.66
C ILE A 927 -43.37 12.39 16.74
N SER A 928 -43.41 11.96 18.00
CA SER A 928 -43.02 12.75 19.18
C SER A 928 -41.59 12.51 19.66
N ASP A 929 -40.99 11.36 19.33
CA ASP A 929 -39.62 11.01 19.70
C ASP A 929 -38.62 11.57 18.67
N PHE A 930 -38.21 12.82 18.88
CA PHE A 930 -37.10 13.46 18.20
C PHE A 930 -36.43 14.50 19.11
N SER A 931 -35.18 14.83 18.79
CA SER A 931 -34.40 15.86 19.49
C SER A 931 -33.67 16.75 18.49
N TYR A 932 -33.56 18.04 18.84
CA TYR A 932 -32.81 19.03 18.07
C TYR A 932 -31.81 19.73 18.98
N ARG A 933 -30.52 19.60 18.66
CA ARG A 933 -29.40 20.18 19.41
C ARG A 933 -29.00 21.52 18.79
N MET A 934 -29.42 22.61 19.43
CA MET A 934 -29.24 23.99 18.93
C MET A 934 -27.77 24.41 18.80
N ASP A 935 -26.89 23.82 19.61
CA ASP A 935 -25.44 24.08 19.66
C ASP A 935 -24.66 23.45 18.49
N SER A 936 -25.21 22.38 17.91
CA SER A 936 -24.58 21.55 16.89
C SER A 936 -25.36 21.52 15.57
N LYS A 937 -26.59 22.07 15.55
CA LYS A 937 -27.56 21.97 14.44
C LYS A 937 -27.81 20.53 13.98
N VAL A 938 -27.69 19.60 14.92
CA VAL A 938 -27.96 18.18 14.74
C VAL A 938 -29.37 17.86 15.19
N ARG A 939 -30.09 17.12 14.35
CA ARG A 939 -31.39 16.55 14.66
C ARG A 939 -31.26 15.03 14.74
N ASP A 940 -31.42 14.48 15.94
CA ASP A 940 -31.37 13.04 16.21
C ASP A 940 -32.76 12.49 16.50
N LYS A 941 -33.04 11.31 15.92
CA LYS A 941 -34.24 10.51 16.22
C LYS A 941 -33.84 9.19 16.87
N ARG A 942 -34.60 8.76 17.88
CA ARG A 942 -34.72 7.34 18.28
C ARG A 942 -36.18 6.89 18.13
N PRO A 943 -36.46 5.58 17.97
CA PRO A 943 -37.82 5.10 18.14
C PRO A 943 -37.89 3.80 18.97
N LEU A 944 -38.33 3.89 20.23
CA LEU A 944 -38.71 2.72 21.03
C LEU A 944 -40.15 2.28 20.74
N VAL A 945 -40.39 1.66 19.57
CA VAL A 945 -41.69 1.03 19.27
C VAL A 945 -41.53 -0.32 18.57
N ASN A 946 -41.78 -1.40 19.31
CA ASN A 946 -42.08 -2.71 18.72
C ASN A 946 -43.49 -2.66 18.10
N PHE A 947 -43.58 -2.80 16.78
CA PHE A 947 -44.85 -3.09 16.12
C PHE A 947 -44.95 -4.60 15.85
N PRO A 948 -46.10 -5.25 16.12
CA PRO A 948 -46.30 -6.65 15.75
C PRO A 948 -46.38 -6.81 14.22
N PRO A 949 -46.08 -8.00 13.68
CA PRO A 949 -46.29 -8.27 12.26
C PRO A 949 -47.77 -8.11 11.88
N PRO A 950 -48.10 -7.82 10.61
CA PRO A 950 -49.48 -7.74 10.15
C PRO A 950 -50.22 -9.07 10.40
N PRO A 951 -51.52 -9.04 10.69
CA PRO A 951 -52.29 -10.23 11.07
C PRO A 951 -52.37 -11.24 9.90
N GLY A 952 -51.47 -12.22 9.91
CA GLY A 952 -51.41 -13.30 8.92
C GLY A 952 -50.12 -14.12 8.96
N THR A 953 -48.96 -13.53 9.27
CA THR A 953 -47.66 -14.21 9.23
C THR A 953 -47.13 -14.61 10.61
N ALA A 954 -47.58 -15.77 11.08
CA ALA A 954 -47.04 -16.39 12.30
C ALA A 954 -45.66 -17.02 12.04
N TRP A 955 -44.59 -16.34 12.43
CA TRP A 955 -43.23 -16.90 12.46
C TRP A 955 -43.13 -18.00 13.52
N ARG A 956 -43.33 -19.25 13.10
CA ARG A 956 -42.87 -20.42 13.86
C ARG A 956 -41.49 -20.85 13.36
N SER A 957 -40.60 -21.13 14.31
CA SER A 957 -39.37 -21.87 14.02
C SER A 957 -39.71 -23.23 13.41
N LEU A 958 -39.11 -23.53 12.26
CA LEU A 958 -38.78 -24.88 11.81
C LEU A 958 -37.82 -24.83 10.61
N SER A 959 -37.08 -25.91 10.42
CA SER A 959 -36.11 -26.10 9.33
C SER A 959 -36.75 -26.72 8.08
N ASN A 960 -36.01 -26.62 6.96
CA ASN A 960 -36.24 -27.24 5.64
C ASN A 960 -37.17 -26.50 4.64
N CYS A 961 -36.88 -26.74 3.36
CA CYS A 961 -37.67 -26.43 2.15
C CYS A 961 -37.67 -24.98 1.58
N LEU A 962 -36.71 -24.76 0.66
CA LEU A 962 -36.94 -24.09 -0.64
C LEU A 962 -38.10 -24.77 -1.43
N PRO A 963 -38.66 -24.18 -2.53
CA PRO A 963 -38.29 -22.93 -3.22
C PRO A 963 -39.50 -22.02 -3.58
N ILE A 964 -39.24 -21.06 -4.49
CA ILE A 964 -40.19 -20.31 -5.35
C ILE A 964 -40.86 -19.07 -4.74
N LEU A 965 -40.38 -17.90 -5.16
CA LEU A 965 -41.25 -16.77 -5.53
C LEU A 965 -40.62 -16.00 -6.70
N LYS A 966 -41.15 -16.20 -7.91
CA LYS A 966 -40.91 -15.32 -9.07
C LYS A 966 -42.01 -14.26 -9.12
N ARG A 967 -41.65 -12.98 -9.07
CA ARG A 967 -42.28 -11.91 -9.87
C ARG A 967 -41.51 -10.60 -9.78
#